data_AF-A0A845DA64-F1
#
_entry.id   AF-A0A845DA64-F1
#
_cell.length_a   1.000
_cell.length_b   1.000
_cell.length_c   1.000
_cell.angle_alpha   90.00
_cell.angle_beta   90.00
_cell.angle_gamma   90.00
#
_symmetry.space_group_name_H-M   'P 1'
#
loop_
_entity.id
_entity.type
_entity.pdbx_description
1 polymer ?
#
loop_
_entity_poly.entity_id
_entity_poly.type
_entity_poly.pdbx_seq_one_letter_code
_entity_poly.pdbx_strand_id
1 'polypeptide(L)'
;MNKSYEVELRGCTPDPLMAYLKALGLFRLVSEQKDPSARTWWQNDSFFLRSALDREGLVEFLLNGYRPTPIVSPWNGGSGFYPKDNAKAMEKIGEQDSPRLQLWNEVIAEGRQILIRSQMLQVAKKDLKRWILAQCRARFPDDALGWLDAAYVLTSGGVKYPPLLGTGGNDGRLEFSNNFMQNIVLALNLDQQRNGEAVTRSQLSAALFNEESPQLVRKRSAGFYSPSSVGGANASVGFNDEALTNPWEYVLMFEGALLFAGAAARRLSAQASSNAAYPFTADSSAAGYGTSVDSEYGDSARAEFWAPLWDAPVNLHELEHLVAEGRAQLGRHQVSSGADFARAVAGLGTERGITQFQRYGLLERNGKAYLAAPLGRFHVRRDKDTALRANVLFDLNNWIATLRRHASAGLAVVLSRLENAIFEFCQHGRPEDLQNVLIAVGHAEHLLSKSHLSRDSDRGAGIRPLDSLSQSWVRHANDRSAAFRLARAVASILDESGREEKKVRIGTVRENMFPVDTENRTAWKRDSNAFVWTAGDPLDNMLAVLQRRCLEGRMQNWGYAPLSSAYSASLTDIVAFLNGDVEPQRVADLALPLSIVRYRYPINRGIDHAPSDLPAAYAVMKMTLLPKNTLFPKNFVCREFNAETDIWMEPRMLSMLRAGRVDDAYRVACRRLKASGLQPLSDEPGIANGSELGRRLAAALLFPLDENAHCALAQRAIRKPHQPETQNS
;
A
#
# COMPACT_ATOMS: atom_id res chain seq x y z
N MET A 1 -20.59 -12.68 -42.63
CA MET A 1 -20.00 -11.96 -41.48
C MET A 1 -20.84 -10.72 -41.28
N ASN A 2 -21.49 -10.56 -40.12
CA ASN A 2 -22.17 -9.29 -39.82
C ASN A 2 -21.13 -8.18 -39.77
N LYS A 3 -21.45 -7.03 -40.38
CA LYS A 3 -20.58 -5.86 -40.39
C LYS A 3 -20.41 -5.37 -38.96
N SER A 4 -19.16 -5.19 -38.53
CA SER A 4 -18.83 -4.65 -37.21
C SER A 4 -18.11 -3.31 -37.39
N TYR A 5 -18.44 -2.37 -36.53
CA TYR A 5 -17.88 -1.02 -36.50
C TYR A 5 -17.13 -0.82 -35.20
N GLU A 6 -16.05 -0.04 -35.26
CA GLU A 6 -15.32 0.45 -34.10
C GLU A 6 -15.58 1.94 -33.96
N VAL A 7 -16.08 2.35 -32.80
CA VAL A 7 -16.44 3.74 -32.52
C VAL A 7 -15.64 4.22 -31.32
N GLU A 8 -14.90 5.31 -31.51
CA GLU A 8 -14.25 6.07 -30.44
C GLU A 8 -15.28 6.98 -29.76
N LEU A 9 -15.48 6.81 -28.45
CA LEU A 9 -16.45 7.56 -27.65
C LEU A 9 -15.71 8.61 -26.82
N ARG A 10 -15.35 9.73 -27.45
CA ARG A 10 -14.55 10.81 -26.83
C ARG A 10 -15.23 11.49 -25.63
N GLY A 11 -16.55 11.37 -25.52
CA GLY A 11 -17.28 11.84 -24.34
C GLY A 11 -17.14 10.90 -23.13
N CYS A 12 -16.66 9.68 -23.35
CA CYS A 12 -16.51 8.63 -22.34
C CYS A 12 -15.04 8.51 -21.92
N THR A 13 -14.68 9.19 -20.84
CA THR A 13 -13.32 9.26 -20.30
C THR A 13 -13.22 8.55 -18.95
N PRO A 14 -12.01 8.13 -18.50
CA PRO A 14 -11.80 7.57 -17.17
C PRO A 14 -12.13 8.51 -16.01
N ASP A 15 -12.13 9.83 -16.23
CA ASP A 15 -12.38 10.92 -15.26
C ASP A 15 -13.20 12.04 -15.92
N PRO A 16 -14.25 12.60 -15.30
CA PRO A 16 -14.79 12.32 -13.94
C PRO A 16 -15.49 10.96 -13.80
N LEU A 17 -15.78 10.53 -12.57
CA LEU A 17 -16.47 9.25 -12.27
C LEU A 17 -17.78 9.10 -13.06
N MET A 18 -18.51 10.20 -13.28
CA MET A 18 -19.70 10.23 -14.14
C MET A 18 -19.42 9.78 -15.57
N ALA A 19 -18.31 10.22 -16.18
CA ALA A 19 -17.94 9.84 -17.54
C ALA A 19 -17.53 8.37 -17.63
N TYR A 20 -16.81 7.87 -16.62
CA TYR A 20 -16.44 6.46 -16.51
C TYR A 20 -17.68 5.56 -16.44
N LEU A 21 -18.61 5.84 -15.52
CA LEU A 21 -19.83 5.04 -15.37
C LEU A 21 -20.75 5.17 -16.59
N LYS A 22 -20.82 6.34 -17.23
CA LYS A 22 -21.55 6.54 -18.50
C LYS A 22 -21.05 5.60 -19.59
N ALA A 23 -19.73 5.46 -19.73
CA ALA A 23 -19.11 4.57 -20.70
C ALA A 23 -19.59 3.12 -20.52
N LEU A 24 -19.59 2.66 -19.26
CA LEU A 24 -20.04 1.33 -18.91
C LEU A 24 -21.55 1.12 -19.10
N GLY A 25 -22.35 2.15 -18.81
CA GLY A 25 -23.80 2.10 -19.04
C GLY A 25 -24.15 1.96 -20.51
N LEU A 26 -23.50 2.74 -21.38
CA LEU A 26 -23.63 2.57 -22.83
C LEU A 26 -23.28 1.14 -23.26
N PHE A 27 -22.13 0.63 -22.78
CA PHE A 27 -21.67 -0.70 -23.14
C PHE A 27 -22.66 -1.80 -22.72
N ARG A 28 -23.15 -1.73 -21.48
CA ARG A 28 -24.16 -2.66 -20.96
C ARG A 28 -25.41 -2.63 -21.83
N LEU A 29 -25.96 -1.44 -22.11
CA LEU A 29 -27.19 -1.29 -22.89
C LEU A 29 -27.04 -1.82 -24.32
N VAL A 30 -25.93 -1.52 -25.00
CA VAL A 30 -25.67 -2.05 -26.35
C VAL A 30 -25.56 -3.57 -26.30
N SER A 31 -24.84 -4.12 -25.32
CA SER A 31 -24.62 -5.56 -25.19
C SER A 31 -25.90 -6.33 -24.88
N GLU A 32 -26.73 -5.83 -23.97
CA GLU A 32 -27.97 -6.48 -23.55
C GLU A 32 -29.10 -6.34 -24.59
N GLN A 33 -29.22 -5.17 -25.26
CA GLN A 33 -30.41 -4.84 -26.04
C GLN A 33 -30.20 -4.89 -27.56
N LYS A 34 -28.95 -4.92 -28.05
CA LYS A 34 -28.66 -4.84 -29.50
C LYS A 34 -27.63 -5.83 -30.01
N ASP A 35 -26.49 -5.95 -29.35
CA ASP A 35 -25.38 -6.76 -29.82
C ASP A 35 -24.65 -7.46 -28.66
N PRO A 36 -25.04 -8.70 -28.31
CA PRO A 36 -24.35 -9.50 -27.29
C PRO A 36 -22.88 -9.79 -27.60
N SER A 37 -22.45 -9.58 -28.85
CA SER A 37 -21.06 -9.74 -29.28
C SER A 37 -20.25 -8.44 -29.19
N ALA A 38 -20.83 -7.35 -28.67
CA ALA A 38 -20.12 -6.10 -28.47
C ALA A 38 -18.88 -6.28 -27.57
N ARG A 39 -17.85 -5.47 -27.83
CA ARG A 39 -16.59 -5.47 -27.08
C ARG A 39 -16.15 -4.04 -26.79
N THR A 40 -15.44 -3.84 -25.68
CA THR A 40 -14.94 -2.52 -25.27
C THR A 40 -13.53 -2.58 -24.70
N TRP A 41 -12.78 -1.48 -24.84
CA TRP A 41 -11.50 -1.23 -24.20
C TRP A 41 -11.26 0.26 -24.02
N TRP A 42 -10.28 0.60 -23.18
CA TRP A 42 -9.78 1.96 -22.99
C TRP A 42 -8.51 2.17 -23.81
N GLN A 43 -8.42 3.31 -24.49
CA GLN A 43 -7.23 3.71 -25.22
C GLN A 43 -7.14 5.24 -25.26
N ASN A 44 -5.98 5.79 -24.89
CA ASN A 44 -5.73 7.24 -24.88
C ASN A 44 -6.84 8.04 -24.17
N ASP A 45 -7.27 7.55 -23.00
CA ASP A 45 -8.35 8.13 -22.19
C ASP A 45 -9.71 8.24 -22.86
N SER A 46 -9.92 7.51 -23.96
CA SER A 46 -11.20 7.35 -24.62
C SER A 46 -11.68 5.90 -24.52
N PHE A 47 -12.99 5.73 -24.43
CA PHE A 47 -13.64 4.43 -24.45
C PHE A 47 -13.93 4.02 -25.89
N PHE A 48 -13.54 2.81 -26.27
CA PHE A 48 -13.81 2.26 -27.59
C PHE A 48 -14.91 1.21 -27.50
N LEU A 49 -15.82 1.23 -28.47
CA LEU A 49 -16.88 0.24 -28.61
C LEU A 49 -16.81 -0.40 -29.99
N ARG A 50 -16.62 -1.72 -30.02
CA ARG A 50 -16.80 -2.54 -31.22
C ARG A 50 -18.17 -3.21 -31.15
N SER A 51 -19.04 -2.95 -32.12
CA SER A 51 -20.38 -3.56 -32.18
C SER A 51 -20.94 -3.60 -33.60
N ALA A 52 -22.16 -4.08 -33.78
CA ALA A 52 -22.94 -3.99 -35.02
C ALA A 52 -23.43 -2.55 -35.33
N LEU A 53 -23.32 -1.62 -34.39
CA LEU A 53 -23.75 -0.23 -34.52
C LEU A 53 -22.56 0.68 -34.84
N ASP A 54 -22.70 1.49 -35.89
CA ASP A 54 -21.82 2.63 -36.13
C ASP A 54 -22.24 3.83 -35.28
N ARG A 55 -21.57 4.98 -35.48
CA ARG A 55 -21.83 6.21 -34.73
C ARG A 55 -23.30 6.62 -34.75
N GLU A 56 -23.92 6.60 -35.93
CA GLU A 56 -25.32 7.01 -36.11
C GLU A 56 -26.27 5.94 -35.57
N GLY A 57 -25.95 4.66 -35.77
CA GLY A 57 -26.71 3.55 -35.19
C GLY A 57 -26.76 3.57 -33.67
N LEU A 58 -25.71 4.04 -32.99
CA LEU A 58 -25.70 4.24 -31.53
C LEU A 58 -26.66 5.35 -31.10
N VAL A 59 -26.68 6.48 -31.82
CA VAL A 59 -27.58 7.60 -31.54
C VAL A 59 -29.03 7.18 -31.75
N GLU A 60 -29.31 6.54 -32.89
CA GLU A 60 -30.65 6.04 -33.24
C GLU A 60 -31.13 4.99 -32.23
N PHE A 61 -30.25 4.07 -31.81
CA PHE A 61 -30.57 3.11 -30.77
C PHE A 61 -31.01 3.80 -29.46
N LEU A 62 -30.25 4.76 -28.96
CA LEU A 62 -30.57 5.37 -27.66
C LEU A 62 -31.82 6.24 -27.71
N LEU A 63 -32.06 6.96 -28.81
CA LEU A 63 -33.28 7.77 -28.97
C LEU A 63 -34.52 6.86 -29.12
N ASN A 64 -34.44 5.83 -29.97
CA ASN A 64 -35.62 5.13 -30.49
C ASN A 64 -35.73 3.65 -30.07
N GLY A 65 -34.63 3.00 -29.72
CA GLY A 65 -34.60 1.57 -29.36
C GLY A 65 -34.36 1.26 -27.88
N TYR A 66 -33.76 2.17 -27.13
CA TYR A 66 -33.36 1.97 -25.73
C TYR A 66 -34.56 1.79 -24.80
N ARG A 67 -34.47 0.74 -23.98
CA ARG A 67 -35.41 0.42 -22.90
C ARG A 67 -34.74 0.71 -21.56
N PRO A 68 -35.16 1.76 -20.83
CA PRO A 68 -34.57 2.11 -19.54
C PRO A 68 -34.75 1.05 -18.46
N THR A 69 -33.73 0.81 -17.64
CA THR A 69 -33.83 -0.06 -16.46
C THR A 69 -34.69 0.63 -15.39
N PRO A 70 -35.68 -0.06 -14.77
CA PRO A 70 -36.61 0.54 -13.82
C PRO A 70 -35.96 0.85 -12.45
N ILE A 71 -35.27 1.99 -12.37
CA ILE A 71 -34.62 2.48 -11.14
C ILE A 71 -35.65 3.18 -10.25
N VAL A 72 -36.14 2.48 -9.23
CA VAL A 72 -37.09 3.00 -8.23
C VAL A 72 -36.64 2.70 -6.80
N SER A 73 -37.00 3.56 -5.84
CA SER A 73 -36.62 3.39 -4.43
C SER A 73 -37.80 3.65 -3.49
N PRO A 74 -38.85 2.80 -3.48
CA PRO A 74 -40.02 2.97 -2.62
C PRO A 74 -39.70 2.97 -1.12
N TRP A 75 -38.47 2.64 -0.72
CA TRP A 75 -37.97 2.71 0.66
C TRP A 75 -37.39 4.06 1.07
N ASN A 76 -37.26 5.03 0.15
CA ASN A 76 -36.72 6.37 0.40
C ASN A 76 -37.82 7.44 0.30
N GLY A 77 -37.78 8.43 1.20
CA GLY A 77 -38.55 9.65 1.03
C GLY A 77 -37.96 10.52 -0.08
N GLY A 78 -38.81 11.20 -0.86
CA GLY A 78 -38.41 11.96 -2.05
C GLY A 78 -38.37 11.13 -3.35
N SER A 79 -38.66 9.83 -3.28
CA SER A 79 -38.63 8.88 -4.42
C SER A 79 -39.81 9.01 -5.37
N GLY A 80 -40.89 9.66 -4.95
CA GLY A 80 -42.14 9.81 -5.71
C GLY A 80 -43.25 8.87 -5.23
N PHE A 81 -42.98 7.99 -4.26
CA PHE A 81 -43.96 7.03 -3.73
C PHE A 81 -44.77 7.58 -2.54
N TYR A 82 -44.29 8.64 -1.88
CA TYR A 82 -44.93 9.19 -0.69
C TYR A 82 -45.68 10.51 -0.99
N PRO A 83 -46.72 10.88 -0.22
CA PRO A 83 -47.58 12.04 -0.53
C PRO A 83 -46.88 13.40 -0.62
N LYS A 84 -45.72 13.55 0.01
CA LYS A 84 -44.93 14.81 -0.01
C LYS A 84 -43.84 14.81 -1.10
N ASP A 85 -43.72 13.72 -1.84
CA ASP A 85 -42.70 13.58 -2.86
C ASP A 85 -43.13 14.24 -4.17
N ASN A 86 -42.15 14.67 -4.97
CA ASN A 86 -42.41 15.08 -6.34
C ASN A 86 -42.60 13.85 -7.24
N ALA A 87 -43.85 13.48 -7.52
CA ALA A 87 -44.22 12.31 -8.33
C ALA A 87 -44.33 12.58 -9.84
N LYS A 88 -44.18 13.84 -10.30
CA LYS A 88 -44.47 14.25 -11.69
C LYS A 88 -43.79 13.40 -12.76
N ALA A 89 -42.51 13.06 -12.56
CA ALA A 89 -41.77 12.26 -13.55
C ALA A 89 -42.24 10.79 -13.55
N MET A 90 -42.55 10.24 -12.39
CA MET A 90 -43.08 8.89 -12.24
C MET A 90 -44.47 8.77 -12.88
N GLU A 91 -45.34 9.76 -12.66
CA GLU A 91 -46.64 9.86 -13.31
C GLU A 91 -46.50 9.97 -14.82
N LYS A 92 -45.59 10.83 -15.31
CA LYS A 92 -45.39 11.01 -16.74
C LYS A 92 -44.91 9.74 -17.44
N ILE A 93 -44.06 8.94 -16.79
CA ILE A 93 -43.63 7.62 -17.27
C ILE A 93 -44.85 6.67 -17.29
N GLY A 94 -45.65 6.67 -16.23
CA GLY A 94 -46.87 5.85 -16.10
C GLY A 94 -47.96 6.16 -17.13
N GLU A 95 -48.03 7.39 -17.63
CA GLU A 95 -48.97 7.81 -18.68
C GLU A 95 -48.57 7.32 -20.08
N GLN A 96 -47.31 6.93 -20.30
CA GLN A 96 -46.86 6.53 -21.63
C GLN A 96 -47.31 5.10 -21.95
N ASP A 97 -48.03 4.93 -23.05
CA ASP A 97 -48.29 3.64 -23.66
C ASP A 97 -47.15 3.28 -24.62
N SER A 98 -46.00 2.88 -24.06
CA SER A 98 -44.83 2.49 -24.85
C SER A 98 -44.24 1.17 -24.35
N PRO A 99 -43.96 0.21 -25.25
CA PRO A 99 -43.32 -1.06 -24.87
C PRO A 99 -41.99 -0.88 -24.14
N ARG A 100 -41.28 0.25 -24.35
CA ARG A 100 -40.01 0.52 -23.67
C ARG A 100 -40.15 0.84 -22.18
N LEU A 101 -41.33 1.28 -21.73
CA LEU A 101 -41.59 1.66 -20.33
C LEU A 101 -42.49 0.66 -19.58
N GLN A 102 -42.91 -0.43 -20.23
CA GLN A 102 -43.82 -1.41 -19.65
C GLN A 102 -43.28 -2.00 -18.34
N LEU A 103 -42.04 -2.47 -18.33
CA LEU A 103 -41.39 -3.01 -17.13
C LEU A 103 -41.33 -1.97 -16.00
N TRP A 104 -41.18 -0.69 -16.34
CA TRP A 104 -41.20 0.39 -15.37
C TRP A 104 -42.56 0.52 -14.67
N ASN A 105 -43.64 0.44 -15.44
CA ASN A 105 -45.00 0.50 -14.92
C ASN A 105 -45.31 -0.67 -13.99
N GLU A 106 -44.86 -1.89 -14.35
CA GLU A 106 -44.97 -3.08 -13.51
C GLU A 106 -44.24 -2.90 -12.17
N VAL A 107 -43.00 -2.40 -12.20
CA VAL A 107 -42.19 -2.18 -10.99
C VAL A 107 -42.76 -1.07 -10.10
N ILE A 108 -43.28 0.04 -10.67
CA ILE A 108 -43.97 1.08 -9.88
C ILE A 108 -45.23 0.50 -9.22
N ALA A 109 -46.02 -0.28 -9.94
CA ALA A 109 -47.25 -0.89 -9.42
C ALA A 109 -46.94 -1.82 -8.24
N GLU A 110 -45.93 -2.69 -8.37
CA GLU A 110 -45.47 -3.54 -7.27
C GLU A 110 -44.93 -2.72 -6.09
N GLY A 111 -44.16 -1.66 -6.33
CA GLY A 111 -43.68 -0.76 -5.29
C GLY A 111 -44.81 -0.12 -4.48
N ARG A 112 -45.89 0.32 -5.16
CA ARG A 112 -47.10 0.85 -4.51
C ARG A 112 -47.82 -0.22 -3.69
N GLN A 113 -47.96 -1.44 -4.22
CA GLN A 113 -48.58 -2.56 -3.51
C GLN A 113 -47.82 -2.96 -2.25
N ILE A 114 -46.48 -2.96 -2.30
CA ILE A 114 -45.62 -3.22 -1.13
C ILE A 114 -45.91 -2.18 -0.02
N LEU A 115 -46.01 -0.90 -0.38
CA LEU A 115 -46.29 0.17 0.58
C LEU A 115 -47.69 0.04 1.20
N ILE A 116 -48.72 -0.25 0.40
CA ILE A 116 -50.09 -0.51 0.90
C ILE A 116 -50.07 -1.68 1.90
N ARG A 117 -49.42 -2.80 1.53
CA ARG A 117 -49.31 -3.98 2.38
C ARG A 117 -48.57 -3.70 3.69
N SER A 118 -47.52 -2.87 3.65
CA SER A 118 -46.77 -2.48 4.85
C SER A 118 -47.65 -1.76 5.88
N GLN A 119 -48.59 -0.94 5.40
CA GLN A 119 -49.55 -0.21 6.24
C GLN A 119 -50.62 -1.16 6.79
N MET A 120 -51.16 -2.04 5.94
CA MET A 120 -52.15 -3.05 6.36
C MET A 120 -51.61 -4.01 7.43
N LEU A 121 -50.35 -4.42 7.30
CA LEU A 121 -49.67 -5.30 8.27
C LEU A 121 -49.14 -4.56 9.51
N GLN A 122 -49.31 -3.24 9.58
CA GLN A 122 -48.82 -2.39 10.67
C GLN A 122 -47.34 -2.66 11.01
N VAL A 123 -46.50 -2.82 9.98
CA VAL A 123 -45.08 -3.11 10.17
C VAL A 123 -44.44 -2.00 11.01
N ALA A 124 -43.80 -2.38 12.11
CA ALA A 124 -43.20 -1.42 13.04
C ALA A 124 -42.19 -0.51 12.32
N LYS A 125 -42.23 0.79 12.61
CA LYS A 125 -41.41 1.81 11.94
C LYS A 125 -39.90 1.48 11.93
N LYS A 126 -39.40 0.86 13.01
CA LYS A 126 -37.99 0.44 13.14
C LYS A 126 -37.59 -0.67 12.16
N ASP A 127 -38.53 -1.51 11.74
CA ASP A 127 -38.32 -2.66 10.85
C ASP A 127 -38.80 -2.37 9.42
N LEU A 128 -39.63 -1.34 9.23
CA LEU A 128 -40.30 -0.98 7.98
C LEU A 128 -39.34 -0.88 6.79
N LYS A 129 -38.22 -0.16 6.91
CA LYS A 129 -37.26 -0.01 5.79
C LYS A 129 -36.70 -1.36 5.36
N ARG A 130 -36.25 -2.18 6.33
CA ARG A 130 -35.71 -3.52 6.05
C ARG A 130 -36.76 -4.43 5.43
N TRP A 131 -38.00 -4.33 5.89
CA TRP A 131 -39.13 -5.09 5.34
C TRP A 131 -39.43 -4.69 3.89
N ILE A 132 -39.52 -3.38 3.58
CA ILE A 132 -39.76 -2.90 2.22
C ILE A 132 -38.66 -3.39 1.28
N LEU A 133 -37.38 -3.27 1.67
CA LEU A 133 -36.25 -3.77 0.88
C LEU A 133 -36.37 -5.27 0.58
N ALA A 134 -36.68 -6.08 1.60
CA ALA A 134 -36.87 -7.52 1.42
C ALA A 134 -38.06 -7.85 0.49
N GLN A 135 -39.15 -7.09 0.57
CA GLN A 135 -40.31 -7.28 -0.31
C GLN A 135 -40.03 -6.83 -1.74
N CYS A 136 -39.28 -5.75 -1.95
CA CYS A 136 -38.86 -5.34 -3.30
C CYS A 136 -38.06 -6.46 -3.95
N ARG A 137 -37.07 -7.02 -3.24
CA ARG A 137 -36.28 -8.15 -3.75
C ARG A 137 -37.11 -9.40 -4.06
N ALA A 138 -38.16 -9.66 -3.27
CA ALA A 138 -38.98 -10.86 -3.42
C ALA A 138 -40.08 -10.76 -4.49
N ARG A 139 -40.46 -9.53 -4.89
CA ARG A 139 -41.64 -9.29 -5.74
C ARG A 139 -41.34 -8.57 -7.05
N PHE A 140 -40.25 -7.81 -7.11
CA PHE A 140 -39.89 -7.15 -8.37
C PHE A 140 -39.49 -8.21 -9.41
N PRO A 141 -39.75 -7.96 -10.70
CA PRO A 141 -39.25 -8.80 -11.78
C PRO A 141 -37.72 -8.94 -11.75
N ASP A 142 -37.21 -10.05 -12.26
CA ASP A 142 -35.77 -10.37 -12.27
C ASP A 142 -34.94 -9.25 -12.94
N ASP A 143 -35.45 -8.67 -14.02
CA ASP A 143 -34.84 -7.56 -14.76
C ASP A 143 -34.65 -6.27 -13.93
N ALA A 144 -35.35 -6.13 -12.80
CA ALA A 144 -35.22 -5.00 -11.89
C ALA A 144 -34.25 -5.27 -10.72
N LEU A 145 -33.78 -6.51 -10.55
CA LEU A 145 -32.92 -6.90 -9.42
C LEU A 145 -31.54 -6.26 -9.47
N GLY A 146 -31.01 -5.97 -10.67
CA GLY A 146 -29.70 -5.31 -10.83
C GLY A 146 -29.61 -3.98 -10.06
N TRP A 147 -30.68 -3.18 -10.05
CA TRP A 147 -30.75 -1.96 -9.24
C TRP A 147 -30.73 -2.24 -7.75
N LEU A 148 -31.43 -3.27 -7.28
CA LEU A 148 -31.46 -3.62 -5.87
C LEU A 148 -30.08 -4.09 -5.40
N ASP A 149 -29.42 -4.94 -6.18
CA ASP A 149 -28.09 -5.48 -5.90
C ASP A 149 -27.00 -4.40 -5.89
N ALA A 150 -27.14 -3.38 -6.74
CA ALA A 150 -26.27 -2.20 -6.72
C ALA A 150 -26.60 -1.25 -5.56
N ALA A 151 -27.86 -1.12 -5.15
CA ALA A 151 -28.28 -0.15 -4.14
C ALA A 151 -28.09 -0.64 -2.69
N TYR A 152 -28.25 -1.94 -2.41
CA TYR A 152 -28.14 -2.47 -1.05
C TYR A 152 -27.88 -3.98 -0.97
N VAL A 153 -27.33 -4.41 0.16
CA VAL A 153 -27.16 -5.82 0.53
C VAL A 153 -27.85 -6.08 1.87
N LEU A 154 -28.71 -7.10 1.93
CA LEU A 154 -29.33 -7.56 3.17
C LEU A 154 -28.43 -8.59 3.86
N THR A 155 -27.97 -8.29 5.08
CA THR A 155 -27.10 -9.17 5.87
C THR A 155 -27.77 -9.57 7.19
N SER A 156 -27.21 -10.53 7.95
CA SER A 156 -27.73 -10.85 9.29
C SER A 156 -27.56 -9.67 10.24
N GLY A 157 -26.49 -8.87 10.08
CA GLY A 157 -26.22 -7.63 10.80
C GLY A 157 -26.98 -6.40 10.31
N GLY A 158 -27.96 -6.54 9.40
CA GLY A 158 -28.78 -5.44 8.88
C GLY A 158 -28.47 -5.08 7.43
N VAL A 159 -29.00 -3.93 6.98
CA VAL A 159 -28.84 -3.44 5.61
C VAL A 159 -27.47 -2.76 5.47
N LYS A 160 -26.75 -3.06 4.39
CA LYS A 160 -25.49 -2.42 4.01
C LYS A 160 -25.66 -1.78 2.63
N TYR A 161 -25.05 -0.62 2.42
CA TYR A 161 -25.19 0.14 1.18
C TYR A 161 -23.84 0.25 0.45
N PRO A 162 -23.75 -0.16 -0.83
CA PRO A 162 -22.58 0.08 -1.66
C PRO A 162 -22.29 1.58 -1.79
N PRO A 163 -21.01 2.00 -1.70
CA PRO A 163 -20.67 3.41 -1.57
C PRO A 163 -20.97 4.23 -2.84
N LEU A 164 -20.92 3.59 -4.01
CA LEU A 164 -21.21 4.23 -5.30
C LEU A 164 -22.66 4.72 -5.41
N LEU A 165 -23.62 4.16 -4.68
CA LEU A 165 -25.04 4.56 -4.74
C LEU A 165 -25.54 5.16 -3.42
N GLY A 166 -24.61 5.67 -2.62
CA GLY A 166 -24.89 6.36 -1.36
C GLY A 166 -25.59 5.49 -0.34
N THR A 167 -26.69 5.97 0.26
CA THR A 167 -27.40 5.24 1.34
C THR A 167 -28.65 4.52 0.83
N GLY A 168 -28.46 3.74 -0.25
CA GLY A 168 -29.54 2.99 -0.89
C GLY A 168 -30.31 3.82 -1.90
N GLY A 169 -29.59 4.50 -2.80
CA GLY A 169 -30.18 5.32 -3.86
C GLY A 169 -30.30 6.80 -3.51
N ASN A 170 -29.55 7.29 -2.53
CA ASN A 170 -29.52 8.73 -2.20
C ASN A 170 -28.21 9.22 -1.62
N ASP A 171 -28.00 10.53 -1.79
CA ASP A 171 -26.92 11.26 -1.13
C ASP A 171 -27.46 12.54 -0.47
N GLY A 172 -27.52 12.56 0.86
CA GLY A 172 -28.15 13.65 1.60
C GLY A 172 -29.63 13.82 1.23
N ARG A 173 -29.96 14.93 0.55
CA ARG A 173 -31.31 15.22 0.04
C ARG A 173 -31.52 14.85 -1.43
N LEU A 174 -30.46 14.43 -2.12
CA LEU A 174 -30.52 14.08 -3.52
C LEU A 174 -30.99 12.63 -3.67
N GLU A 175 -32.24 12.45 -4.08
CA GLU A 175 -32.81 11.12 -4.34
C GLU A 175 -32.53 10.69 -5.79
N PHE A 176 -31.77 9.61 -5.95
CA PHE A 176 -31.22 9.22 -7.25
C PHE A 176 -32.28 8.68 -8.19
N SER A 177 -33.23 7.86 -7.71
CA SER A 177 -34.27 7.26 -8.56
C SER A 177 -35.20 8.32 -9.15
N ASN A 178 -35.64 9.29 -8.35
CA ASN A 178 -36.49 10.36 -8.81
C ASN A 178 -35.76 11.28 -9.79
N ASN A 179 -34.50 11.64 -9.49
CA ASN A 179 -33.69 12.42 -10.42
C ASN A 179 -33.44 11.66 -11.74
N PHE A 180 -33.24 10.34 -11.68
CA PHE A 180 -33.12 9.49 -12.87
C PHE A 180 -34.40 9.51 -13.71
N MET A 181 -35.58 9.26 -13.11
CA MET A 181 -36.88 9.35 -13.80
C MET A 181 -37.09 10.72 -14.45
N GLN A 182 -36.75 11.79 -13.74
CA GLN A 182 -36.83 13.14 -14.28
C GLN A 182 -35.88 13.35 -15.47
N ASN A 183 -34.72 12.70 -15.53
CA ASN A 183 -33.78 12.78 -16.66
C ASN A 183 -34.22 11.88 -17.81
N ILE A 184 -34.84 10.72 -17.54
CA ILE A 184 -35.47 9.88 -18.57
C ILE A 184 -36.56 10.65 -19.33
N VAL A 185 -37.44 11.37 -18.61
CA VAL A 185 -38.48 12.20 -19.25
C VAL A 185 -37.89 13.23 -20.22
N LEU A 186 -36.72 13.81 -19.88
CA LEU A 186 -36.05 14.78 -20.73
C LEU A 186 -35.27 14.13 -21.89
N ALA A 187 -34.50 13.09 -21.59
CA ALA A 187 -33.67 12.38 -22.56
C ALA A 187 -34.52 11.71 -23.64
N LEU A 188 -35.64 11.10 -23.27
CA LEU A 188 -36.55 10.46 -24.22
C LEU A 188 -37.64 11.40 -24.76
N ASN A 189 -37.58 12.68 -24.40
CA ASN A 189 -38.56 13.69 -24.78
C ASN A 189 -40.03 13.26 -24.55
N LEU A 190 -40.32 12.64 -23.40
CA LEU A 190 -41.67 12.14 -23.05
C LEU A 190 -42.64 13.29 -22.74
N ASP A 191 -42.12 14.50 -22.55
CA ASP A 191 -42.89 15.73 -22.38
C ASP A 191 -42.61 16.67 -23.57
N GLN A 192 -43.37 16.49 -24.65
CA GLN A 192 -43.21 17.19 -25.93
C GLN A 192 -43.25 18.72 -25.82
N GLN A 193 -43.73 19.28 -24.69
CA GLN A 193 -43.75 20.72 -24.46
C GLN A 193 -42.42 21.28 -23.89
N ARG A 194 -41.46 20.43 -23.50
CA ARG A 194 -40.22 20.88 -22.84
C ARG A 194 -39.01 20.95 -23.75
N ASN A 195 -38.73 19.91 -24.55
CA ASN A 195 -37.57 19.84 -25.43
C ASN A 195 -37.96 19.39 -26.84
N GLY A 196 -37.20 19.81 -27.85
CA GLY A 196 -37.32 19.27 -29.21
C GLY A 196 -36.45 18.02 -29.40
N GLU A 197 -36.80 17.16 -30.36
CA GLU A 197 -36.01 15.97 -30.73
C GLU A 197 -34.54 16.33 -31.08
N ALA A 198 -34.34 17.46 -31.77
CA ALA A 198 -33.01 17.98 -32.09
C ALA A 198 -32.16 18.28 -30.83
N VAL A 199 -32.80 18.74 -29.75
CA VAL A 199 -32.11 19.06 -28.49
C VAL A 199 -31.62 17.78 -27.82
N THR A 200 -32.48 16.76 -27.70
CA THR A 200 -32.06 15.49 -27.08
C THR A 200 -30.98 14.79 -27.91
N ARG A 201 -31.06 14.85 -29.24
CA ARG A 201 -30.03 14.31 -30.14
C ARG A 201 -28.69 15.02 -29.96
N SER A 202 -28.69 16.35 -29.88
CA SER A 202 -27.47 17.14 -29.63
C SER A 202 -26.88 16.83 -28.24
N GLN A 203 -27.71 16.76 -27.20
CA GLN A 203 -27.29 16.36 -25.86
C GLN A 203 -26.66 14.96 -25.85
N LEU A 204 -27.25 14.00 -26.57
CA LEU A 204 -26.71 12.65 -26.68
C LEU A 204 -25.36 12.63 -27.41
N SER A 205 -25.26 13.35 -28.53
CA SER A 205 -24.03 13.42 -29.33
C SER A 205 -22.89 14.06 -28.54
N ALA A 206 -23.17 15.10 -27.75
CA ALA A 206 -22.24 15.67 -26.79
C ALA A 206 -21.81 14.65 -25.72
N ALA A 207 -22.76 13.88 -25.16
CA ALA A 207 -22.47 12.87 -24.14
C ALA A 207 -21.57 11.73 -24.65
N LEU A 208 -21.72 11.28 -25.90
CA LEU A 208 -20.97 10.16 -26.44
C LEU A 208 -19.66 10.57 -27.12
N PHE A 209 -19.68 11.67 -27.88
CA PHE A 209 -18.60 12.04 -28.80
C PHE A 209 -17.89 13.34 -28.43
N ASN A 210 -18.27 13.98 -27.31
CA ASN A 210 -17.74 15.27 -26.88
C ASN A 210 -17.92 16.37 -27.95
N GLU A 211 -19.05 16.36 -28.65
CA GLU A 211 -19.43 17.40 -29.60
C GLU A 211 -19.86 18.70 -28.88
N GLU A 212 -19.58 19.85 -29.50
CA GLU A 212 -19.86 21.16 -28.93
C GLU A 212 -21.37 21.46 -28.78
N SER A 213 -21.71 22.31 -27.82
CA SER A 213 -23.05 22.88 -27.56
C SER A 213 -24.14 21.97 -26.98
N PRO A 214 -23.91 21.22 -25.88
CA PRO A 214 -25.03 20.63 -25.16
C PRO A 214 -25.86 21.75 -24.51
N GLN A 215 -27.16 21.84 -24.86
CA GLN A 215 -28.10 22.64 -24.08
C GLN A 215 -28.27 21.99 -22.70
N LEU A 216 -27.40 22.33 -21.74
CA LEU A 216 -27.41 21.77 -20.39
C LEU A 216 -28.68 22.20 -19.63
N VAL A 217 -29.20 21.30 -18.79
CA VAL A 217 -30.43 21.56 -18.04
C VAL A 217 -30.08 22.11 -16.66
N ARG A 218 -30.66 23.26 -16.32
CA ARG A 218 -30.49 23.97 -15.04
C ARG A 218 -31.18 23.28 -13.87
N LYS A 219 -30.72 23.59 -12.65
CA LYS A 219 -31.23 23.08 -11.36
C LYS A 219 -31.19 21.56 -11.25
N ARG A 220 -30.21 20.93 -11.88
CA ARG A 220 -30.02 19.48 -11.88
C ARG A 220 -28.60 19.16 -11.44
N SER A 221 -28.49 18.56 -10.27
CA SER A 221 -27.21 18.13 -9.73
C SER A 221 -26.88 16.72 -10.23
N ALA A 222 -25.66 16.56 -10.71
CA ALA A 222 -25.05 15.26 -10.96
C ALA A 222 -24.60 14.57 -9.66
N GLY A 223 -24.89 15.12 -8.47
CA GLY A 223 -24.40 14.57 -7.20
C GLY A 223 -22.88 14.55 -7.14
N PHE A 224 -22.33 13.62 -6.36
CA PHE A 224 -20.88 13.56 -6.15
C PHE A 224 -20.08 13.05 -7.37
N TYR A 225 -20.72 12.55 -8.43
CA TYR A 225 -20.04 11.90 -9.57
C TYR A 225 -19.36 12.88 -10.54
N SER A 226 -19.77 14.15 -10.54
CA SER A 226 -19.18 15.21 -11.38
C SER A 226 -18.99 16.48 -10.56
N PRO A 227 -17.77 16.76 -10.06
CA PRO A 227 -17.48 17.94 -9.27
C PRO A 227 -17.88 19.28 -9.92
N SER A 228 -17.77 19.37 -11.24
CA SER A 228 -18.11 20.56 -12.03
C SER A 228 -19.62 20.79 -12.19
N SER A 229 -20.45 19.78 -11.96
CA SER A 229 -21.90 19.82 -12.25
C SER A 229 -22.78 20.01 -11.01
N VAL A 230 -22.20 20.17 -9.82
CA VAL A 230 -22.95 20.26 -8.54
C VAL A 230 -23.59 21.65 -8.33
N GLY A 231 -23.10 22.68 -9.01
CA GLY A 231 -23.47 24.08 -8.75
C GLY A 231 -22.92 24.59 -7.41
N GLY A 232 -23.24 25.85 -7.06
CA GLY A 232 -22.82 26.48 -5.81
C GLY A 232 -21.79 27.59 -5.97
N ALA A 233 -21.22 28.04 -4.84
CA ALA A 233 -20.26 29.14 -4.82
C ALA A 233 -19.00 28.78 -5.62
N ASN A 234 -18.58 29.69 -6.51
CA ASN A 234 -17.44 29.53 -7.42
C ASN A 234 -17.53 28.34 -8.39
N ALA A 235 -18.74 27.85 -8.71
CA ALA A 235 -18.92 26.80 -9.71
C ALA A 235 -18.70 27.27 -11.17
N SER A 236 -18.73 28.58 -11.42
CA SER A 236 -18.42 29.21 -12.72
C SER A 236 -17.89 30.64 -12.54
N VAL A 237 -17.81 31.43 -13.62
CA VAL A 237 -17.51 32.86 -13.59
C VAL A 237 -18.66 33.63 -12.90
N GLY A 238 -18.65 33.66 -11.57
CA GLY A 238 -19.66 34.31 -10.72
C GLY A 238 -19.61 33.85 -9.26
N PHE A 239 -20.33 34.54 -8.37
CA PHE A 239 -20.33 34.23 -6.92
C PHE A 239 -21.11 32.95 -6.56
N ASN A 240 -22.10 32.55 -7.36
CA ASN A 240 -22.92 31.35 -7.15
C ASN A 240 -23.55 30.95 -8.49
N ASP A 241 -23.49 29.68 -8.87
CA ASP A 241 -24.09 29.21 -10.13
C ASP A 241 -25.01 27.99 -9.93
N GLU A 242 -25.98 27.83 -10.82
CA GLU A 242 -26.94 26.72 -10.78
C GLU A 242 -26.29 25.40 -11.23
N ALA A 243 -26.76 24.28 -10.68
CA ALA A 243 -26.34 22.96 -11.13
C ALA A 243 -26.78 22.71 -12.58
N LEU A 244 -25.84 22.36 -13.46
CA LEU A 244 -26.03 22.10 -14.88
C LEU A 244 -25.64 20.65 -15.18
N THR A 245 -26.56 19.88 -15.76
CA THR A 245 -26.31 18.48 -16.12
C THR A 245 -26.92 18.15 -17.48
N ASN A 246 -26.22 17.33 -18.27
CA ASN A 246 -26.75 16.71 -19.47
C ASN A 246 -27.59 15.48 -19.08
N PRO A 247 -28.90 15.42 -19.43
CA PRO A 247 -29.77 14.30 -19.06
C PRO A 247 -29.25 12.92 -19.49
N TRP A 248 -28.65 12.83 -20.69
CA TRP A 248 -28.11 11.57 -21.21
C TRP A 248 -26.94 11.06 -20.40
N GLU A 249 -26.07 11.95 -19.93
CA GLU A 249 -24.95 11.54 -19.09
C GLU A 249 -25.42 10.98 -17.75
N TYR A 250 -26.43 11.61 -17.13
CA TYR A 250 -26.99 11.14 -15.87
C TYR A 250 -27.66 9.77 -16.03
N VAL A 251 -28.43 9.60 -17.11
CA VAL A 251 -29.09 8.32 -17.42
C VAL A 251 -28.06 7.22 -17.63
N LEU A 252 -27.10 7.42 -18.55
CA LEU A 252 -26.09 6.41 -18.85
C LEU A 252 -25.19 6.09 -17.66
N MET A 253 -24.85 7.08 -16.83
CA MET A 253 -24.06 6.87 -15.61
C MET A 253 -24.74 5.89 -14.65
N PHE A 254 -26.03 6.05 -14.37
CA PHE A 254 -26.75 5.13 -13.48
C PHE A 254 -26.92 3.75 -14.10
N GLU A 255 -27.15 3.65 -15.42
CA GLU A 255 -27.18 2.36 -16.12
C GLU A 255 -25.85 1.60 -15.99
N GLY A 256 -24.71 2.32 -15.93
CA GLY A 256 -23.39 1.73 -15.72
C GLY A 256 -23.06 1.42 -14.27
N ALA A 257 -23.59 2.20 -13.31
CA ALA A 257 -23.43 1.93 -11.89
C ALA A 257 -23.99 0.56 -11.47
N LEU A 258 -24.98 0.05 -12.23
CA LEU A 258 -25.60 -1.26 -12.01
C LEU A 258 -24.63 -2.44 -12.12
N LEU A 259 -23.52 -2.29 -12.86
CA LEU A 259 -22.50 -3.35 -12.96
C LEU A 259 -21.79 -3.59 -11.62
N PHE A 260 -21.78 -2.62 -10.71
CA PHE A 260 -21.06 -2.70 -9.42
C PHE A 260 -21.96 -3.20 -8.28
N ALA A 261 -22.64 -4.32 -8.51
CA ALA A 261 -23.48 -4.99 -7.52
C ALA A 261 -22.69 -5.45 -6.28
N GLY A 262 -23.22 -5.14 -5.10
CA GLY A 262 -22.70 -5.63 -3.83
C GLY A 262 -23.11 -7.08 -3.56
N ALA A 263 -22.33 -7.82 -2.78
CA ALA A 263 -22.78 -9.10 -2.22
C ALA A 263 -22.42 -9.26 -0.74
N ALA A 264 -23.16 -10.16 -0.08
CA ALA A 264 -22.86 -10.55 1.28
C ALA A 264 -21.56 -11.37 1.33
N ALA A 265 -20.62 -10.98 2.18
CA ALA A 265 -19.39 -11.72 2.42
C ALA A 265 -19.43 -12.37 3.82
N ARG A 266 -19.17 -13.68 3.88
CA ARG A 266 -19.12 -14.44 5.14
C ARG A 266 -17.67 -14.57 5.59
N ARG A 267 -17.36 -14.06 6.79
CA ARG A 267 -16.12 -14.44 7.49
C ARG A 267 -16.28 -15.87 8.02
N LEU A 268 -15.29 -16.74 7.77
CA LEU A 268 -15.29 -18.15 8.21
C LEU A 268 -15.01 -18.34 9.72
N SER A 269 -15.19 -17.32 10.57
CA SER A 269 -14.99 -17.42 12.03
C SER A 269 -16.31 -17.29 12.79
N ALA A 270 -16.47 -18.11 13.82
CA ALA A 270 -17.71 -18.28 14.61
C ALA A 270 -18.20 -17.02 15.36
N GLN A 271 -17.43 -15.93 15.35
CA GLN A 271 -17.75 -14.66 16.02
C GLN A 271 -17.75 -13.43 15.10
N ALA A 272 -17.62 -13.59 13.78
CA ALA A 272 -17.56 -12.46 12.88
C ALA A 272 -18.95 -12.01 12.38
N SER A 273 -19.23 -10.71 12.48
CA SER A 273 -20.36 -10.09 11.79
C SER A 273 -20.26 -10.29 10.27
N SER A 274 -21.37 -10.61 9.62
CA SER A 274 -21.45 -10.62 8.15
C SER A 274 -21.26 -9.19 7.63
N ASN A 275 -20.20 -8.95 6.86
CA ASN A 275 -19.97 -7.67 6.20
C ASN A 275 -20.36 -7.76 4.72
N ALA A 276 -20.65 -6.63 4.09
CA ALA A 276 -20.80 -6.58 2.64
C ALA A 276 -19.42 -6.36 2.00
N ALA A 277 -19.20 -6.97 0.85
CA ALA A 277 -18.02 -6.70 0.01
C ALA A 277 -18.51 -6.08 -1.29
N TYR A 278 -17.93 -4.94 -1.65
CA TYR A 278 -18.25 -4.24 -2.88
C TYR A 278 -17.05 -4.32 -3.84
N PRO A 279 -17.31 -4.50 -5.15
CA PRO A 279 -16.25 -4.57 -6.14
C PRO A 279 -15.40 -3.30 -6.17
N PHE A 280 -14.07 -3.48 -6.17
CA PHE A 280 -13.08 -2.42 -6.31
C PHE A 280 -13.21 -1.25 -5.31
N THR A 281 -13.71 -1.52 -4.11
CA THR A 281 -13.80 -0.53 -3.04
C THR A 281 -12.86 -0.86 -1.89
N ALA A 282 -12.25 0.16 -1.28
CA ALA A 282 -11.56 0.09 -0.01
C ALA A 282 -12.05 1.22 0.91
N ASP A 283 -11.71 1.19 2.20
CA ASP A 283 -11.92 2.36 3.05
C ASP A 283 -10.93 3.45 2.61
N SER A 284 -11.37 4.71 2.71
CA SER A 284 -10.57 5.86 2.31
C SER A 284 -9.30 5.94 3.17
N SER A 285 -8.14 6.12 2.53
CA SER A 285 -6.87 6.37 3.20
C SER A 285 -6.20 7.58 2.54
N ALA A 286 -5.45 8.36 3.33
CA ALA A 286 -4.57 9.41 2.80
C ALA A 286 -3.39 8.83 2.00
N ALA A 287 -3.20 7.51 1.97
CA ALA A 287 -2.10 6.87 1.29
C ALA A 287 -2.15 7.05 -0.24
N GLY A 288 -1.03 7.49 -0.83
CA GLY A 288 -0.88 7.69 -2.27
C GLY A 288 -1.56 8.95 -2.80
N TYR A 289 -1.88 9.93 -1.96
CA TYR A 289 -2.33 11.27 -2.35
C TYR A 289 -1.56 12.34 -1.54
N GLY A 290 -0.72 13.13 -2.21
CA GLY A 290 0.34 13.92 -1.57
C GLY A 290 -0.07 15.27 -0.97
N THR A 291 -1.33 15.70 -1.11
CA THR A 291 -1.77 17.07 -0.78
C THR A 291 -2.90 17.14 0.26
N SER A 292 -3.31 16.02 0.84
CA SER A 292 -4.50 15.92 1.70
C SER A 292 -4.20 16.05 3.19
N VAL A 293 -5.17 16.60 3.92
CA VAL A 293 -5.16 16.64 5.39
C VAL A 293 -5.76 15.33 5.90
N ASP A 294 -5.09 14.64 6.83
CA ASP A 294 -5.61 13.38 7.42
C ASP A 294 -7.04 13.53 8.00
N SER A 295 -7.47 14.75 8.37
CA SER A 295 -8.83 15.03 8.83
C SER A 295 -9.93 14.89 7.77
N GLU A 296 -9.58 14.90 6.48
CA GLU A 296 -10.52 14.68 5.37
C GLU A 296 -10.71 13.17 5.07
N TYR A 297 -9.83 12.31 5.61
CA TYR A 297 -9.78 10.87 5.37
C TYR A 297 -9.90 10.13 6.71
N GLY A 298 -11.11 9.71 7.05
CA GLY A 298 -11.44 9.08 8.32
C GLY A 298 -12.95 8.83 8.43
N ASP A 299 -13.55 9.07 9.59
CA ASP A 299 -15.00 8.88 9.83
C ASP A 299 -15.92 9.67 8.87
N SER A 300 -15.41 10.74 8.25
CA SER A 300 -16.14 11.58 7.28
C SER A 300 -16.13 11.02 5.85
N ALA A 301 -15.10 10.28 5.46
CA ALA A 301 -14.96 9.77 4.10
C ALA A 301 -15.75 8.47 3.91
N ARG A 302 -16.47 8.33 2.78
CA ARG A 302 -17.37 7.19 2.56
C ARG A 302 -16.63 5.92 2.13
N ALA A 303 -15.78 6.03 1.13
CA ALA A 303 -14.96 4.93 0.59
C ALA A 303 -13.98 5.47 -0.46
N GLU A 304 -13.02 4.64 -0.85
CA GLU A 304 -12.23 4.79 -2.06
C GLU A 304 -12.71 3.80 -3.12
N PHE A 305 -12.95 4.26 -4.35
CA PHE A 305 -13.31 3.44 -5.50
C PHE A 305 -12.16 3.39 -6.51
N TRP A 306 -11.82 2.18 -6.94
CA TRP A 306 -10.75 1.89 -7.89
C TRP A 306 -11.36 1.47 -9.22
N ALA A 307 -11.61 2.42 -10.11
CA ALA A 307 -12.21 2.16 -11.41
C ALA A 307 -11.24 1.41 -12.33
N PRO A 308 -11.50 0.13 -12.70
CA PRO A 308 -10.59 -0.65 -13.54
C PRO A 308 -10.53 -0.11 -14.97
N LEU A 309 -9.33 -0.06 -15.54
CA LEU A 309 -9.07 0.26 -16.95
C LEU A 309 -8.32 -0.90 -17.60
N TRP A 310 -8.75 -1.28 -18.79
CA TRP A 310 -8.22 -2.39 -19.58
C TRP A 310 -8.00 -1.95 -21.02
N ASP A 311 -6.99 -2.50 -21.68
CA ASP A 311 -6.59 -2.14 -23.04
C ASP A 311 -6.97 -3.20 -24.09
N ALA A 312 -7.22 -4.43 -23.66
CA ALA A 312 -7.68 -5.51 -24.53
C ALA A 312 -9.22 -5.51 -24.66
N PRO A 313 -9.81 -5.77 -25.85
CA PRO A 313 -11.25 -5.82 -26.02
C PRO A 313 -11.92 -6.87 -25.11
N VAL A 314 -12.89 -6.43 -24.30
CA VAL A 314 -13.64 -7.24 -23.32
C VAL A 314 -15.13 -7.23 -23.63
N ASN A 315 -15.81 -8.36 -23.44
CA ASN A 315 -17.27 -8.49 -23.56
C ASN A 315 -18.02 -8.30 -22.25
N LEU A 316 -19.35 -8.15 -22.29
CA LEU A 316 -20.13 -7.87 -21.09
C LEU A 316 -19.98 -8.98 -20.03
N HIS A 317 -20.03 -10.25 -20.45
CA HIS A 317 -19.90 -11.38 -19.53
C HIS A 317 -18.51 -11.45 -18.86
N GLU A 318 -17.45 -11.17 -19.63
CA GLU A 318 -16.08 -11.06 -19.10
C GLU A 318 -15.96 -9.89 -18.11
N LEU A 319 -16.59 -8.74 -18.39
CA LEU A 319 -16.62 -7.58 -17.50
C LEU A 319 -17.41 -7.86 -16.22
N GLU A 320 -18.57 -8.51 -16.30
CA GLU A 320 -19.37 -8.92 -15.15
C GLU A 320 -18.60 -9.89 -14.26
N HIS A 321 -17.90 -10.87 -14.85
CA HIS A 321 -17.03 -11.78 -14.12
C HIS A 321 -15.90 -11.01 -13.43
N LEU A 322 -15.24 -10.10 -14.14
CA LEU A 322 -14.18 -9.25 -13.59
C LEU A 322 -14.66 -8.44 -12.38
N VAL A 323 -15.85 -7.83 -12.47
CA VAL A 323 -16.44 -7.02 -11.40
C VAL A 323 -16.91 -7.89 -10.23
N ALA A 324 -17.55 -9.03 -10.50
CA ALA A 324 -17.98 -9.97 -9.46
C ALA A 324 -16.79 -10.47 -8.60
N GLU A 325 -15.65 -10.70 -9.25
CA GLU A 325 -14.43 -11.11 -8.58
C GLU A 325 -13.56 -9.94 -8.08
N GLY A 326 -13.92 -8.69 -8.37
CA GLY A 326 -13.20 -7.45 -7.99
C GLY A 326 -13.20 -7.15 -6.48
N ARG A 327 -13.57 -8.13 -5.65
CA ARG A 327 -13.65 -8.03 -4.19
C ARG A 327 -12.28 -8.41 -3.60
N ALA A 328 -11.37 -7.44 -3.61
CA ALA A 328 -9.97 -7.67 -3.25
C ALA A 328 -9.83 -8.26 -1.83
N GLN A 329 -9.03 -9.32 -1.72
CA GLN A 329 -8.66 -9.97 -0.47
C GLN A 329 -7.15 -10.12 -0.39
N LEU A 330 -6.62 -10.00 0.82
CA LEU A 330 -5.23 -10.20 1.15
C LEU A 330 -5.10 -11.42 2.06
N GLY A 331 -4.84 -12.58 1.47
CA GLY A 331 -4.86 -13.86 2.18
C GLY A 331 -6.26 -14.20 2.69
N ARG A 332 -6.47 -14.20 4.02
CA ARG A 332 -7.77 -14.45 4.65
C ARG A 332 -8.53 -13.16 5.04
N HIS A 333 -7.97 -12.00 4.74
CA HIS A 333 -8.51 -10.71 5.15
C HIS A 333 -9.06 -9.94 3.95
N GLN A 334 -10.22 -9.31 4.11
CA GLN A 334 -10.72 -8.34 3.14
C GLN A 334 -9.83 -7.10 3.17
N VAL A 335 -9.54 -6.54 2.00
CA VAL A 335 -8.81 -5.28 1.86
C VAL A 335 -9.54 -4.18 2.62
N SER A 336 -8.81 -3.40 3.42
CA SER A 336 -9.39 -2.32 4.23
C SER A 336 -8.95 -0.92 3.80
N SER A 337 -7.77 -0.74 3.20
CA SER A 337 -7.31 0.59 2.76
C SER A 337 -6.80 0.58 1.32
N GLY A 338 -6.61 1.77 0.73
CA GLY A 338 -5.96 1.91 -0.58
C GLY A 338 -4.57 1.24 -0.64
N ALA A 339 -3.80 1.25 0.46
CA ALA A 339 -2.53 0.54 0.54
C ALA A 339 -2.71 -0.99 0.53
N ASP A 340 -3.73 -1.53 1.23
CA ASP A 340 -4.06 -2.96 1.13
C ASP A 340 -4.54 -3.34 -0.28
N PHE A 341 -5.26 -2.44 -0.96
CA PHE A 341 -5.71 -2.64 -2.34
C PHE A 341 -4.51 -2.72 -3.30
N ALA A 342 -3.58 -1.76 -3.20
CA ALA A 342 -2.33 -1.77 -3.96
C ALA A 342 -1.52 -3.06 -3.73
N ARG A 343 -1.47 -3.56 -2.49
CA ARG A 343 -0.82 -4.83 -2.15
C ARG A 343 -1.51 -6.04 -2.76
N ALA A 344 -2.84 -6.09 -2.74
CA ALA A 344 -3.61 -7.16 -3.35
C ALA A 344 -3.37 -7.19 -4.87
N VAL A 345 -3.35 -6.02 -5.52
CA VAL A 345 -3.04 -5.88 -6.94
C VAL A 345 -1.60 -6.31 -7.26
N ALA A 346 -0.62 -5.90 -6.46
CA ALA A 346 0.79 -6.24 -6.68
C ALA A 346 1.10 -7.73 -6.40
N GLY A 347 0.50 -8.34 -5.39
CA GLY A 347 0.78 -9.71 -4.98
C GLY A 347 0.08 -10.80 -5.81
N LEU A 348 -1.09 -10.49 -6.39
CA LEU A 348 -1.87 -11.46 -7.17
C LEU A 348 -1.49 -11.54 -8.65
N GLY A 349 -0.50 -10.77 -9.10
CA GLY A 349 0.11 -10.94 -10.42
C GLY A 349 -0.90 -11.01 -11.58
N THR A 350 -1.76 -9.99 -11.73
CA THR A 350 -2.42 -9.65 -13.01
C THR A 350 -2.96 -10.78 -13.88
N GLU A 351 -3.82 -11.64 -13.35
CA GLU A 351 -4.49 -12.65 -14.20
C GLU A 351 -5.72 -12.11 -14.96
N ARG A 352 -6.04 -10.81 -14.89
CA ARG A 352 -7.37 -10.30 -15.27
C ARG A 352 -7.45 -9.17 -16.30
N GLY A 353 -6.42 -8.94 -17.11
CA GLY A 353 -6.47 -7.98 -18.23
C GLY A 353 -6.51 -6.49 -17.85
N ILE A 354 -6.76 -6.13 -16.59
CA ILE A 354 -6.66 -4.76 -16.08
C ILE A 354 -5.20 -4.27 -16.20
N THR A 355 -5.03 -3.05 -16.73
CA THR A 355 -3.74 -2.38 -16.89
C THR A 355 -3.57 -1.20 -15.95
N GLN A 356 -4.66 -0.53 -15.58
CA GLN A 356 -4.64 0.62 -14.68
C GLN A 356 -5.91 0.67 -13.81
N PHE A 357 -5.86 1.44 -12.74
CA PHE A 357 -7.03 1.87 -11.99
C PHE A 357 -7.05 3.40 -11.91
N GLN A 358 -8.19 4.02 -12.21
CA GLN A 358 -8.45 5.41 -11.84
C GLN A 358 -9.04 5.42 -10.43
N ARG A 359 -8.37 6.09 -9.49
CA ARG A 359 -8.78 6.10 -8.08
C ARG A 359 -9.66 7.31 -7.78
N TYR A 360 -10.68 7.08 -6.96
CA TYR A 360 -11.63 8.09 -6.51
C TYR A 360 -11.83 8.01 -5.00
N GLY A 361 -11.57 9.10 -4.29
CA GLY A 361 -11.97 9.26 -2.90
C GLY A 361 -13.37 9.84 -2.83
N LEU A 362 -14.29 9.17 -2.15
CA LEU A 362 -15.64 9.70 -1.89
C LEU A 362 -15.61 10.50 -0.58
N LEU A 363 -15.28 11.80 -0.70
CA LEU A 363 -14.96 12.68 0.42
C LEU A 363 -16.11 13.62 0.78
N GLU A 364 -16.23 13.96 2.07
CA GLU A 364 -17.22 14.91 2.55
C GLU A 364 -16.75 16.36 2.29
N ARG A 365 -17.59 17.20 1.65
CA ARG A 365 -17.19 18.59 1.29
C ARG A 365 -17.93 19.67 2.08
N ASN A 366 -19.18 19.45 2.51
CA ASN A 366 -20.02 20.45 3.20
C ASN A 366 -21.16 19.77 4.02
N GLY A 367 -20.82 19.15 5.15
CA GLY A 367 -21.73 18.19 5.78
C GLY A 367 -21.94 16.98 4.85
N LYS A 368 -23.06 16.26 4.97
CA LYS A 368 -23.33 14.97 4.28
C LYS A 368 -23.37 14.98 2.73
N ALA A 369 -22.90 16.04 2.07
CA ALA A 369 -22.70 16.09 0.62
C ALA A 369 -21.29 15.60 0.27
N TYR A 370 -21.21 14.54 -0.53
CA TYR A 370 -19.95 13.92 -0.92
C TYR A 370 -19.42 14.47 -2.26
N LEU A 371 -18.16 14.19 -2.56
CA LEU A 371 -17.50 14.43 -3.83
C LEU A 371 -16.67 13.19 -4.21
N ALA A 372 -16.75 12.72 -5.45
CA ALA A 372 -15.76 11.80 -6.01
C ALA A 372 -14.54 12.60 -6.47
N ALA A 373 -13.55 12.73 -5.59
CA ALA A 373 -12.29 13.39 -5.88
C ALA A 373 -11.31 12.40 -6.55
N PRO A 374 -10.76 12.71 -7.74
CA PRO A 374 -9.74 11.85 -8.34
C PRO A 374 -8.47 11.85 -7.48
N LEU A 375 -7.98 10.66 -7.11
CA LEU A 375 -6.76 10.46 -6.31
C LEU A 375 -5.54 10.06 -7.17
N GLY A 376 -5.69 10.11 -8.49
CA GLY A 376 -4.68 9.71 -9.46
C GLY A 376 -4.83 8.27 -9.95
N ARG A 377 -3.88 7.83 -10.79
CA ARG A 377 -3.87 6.50 -11.40
C ARG A 377 -2.91 5.56 -10.70
N PHE A 378 -3.36 4.31 -10.53
CA PHE A 378 -2.50 3.20 -10.15
C PHE A 378 -2.22 2.33 -11.36
N HIS A 379 -0.94 2.11 -11.67
CA HIS A 379 -0.56 1.30 -12.83
C HIS A 379 -0.35 -0.15 -12.39
N VAL A 380 -1.03 -1.07 -13.06
CA VAL A 380 -0.94 -2.47 -12.72
C VAL A 380 0.26 -3.08 -13.44
N ARG A 381 1.26 -3.48 -12.65
CA ARG A 381 2.49 -4.06 -13.18
C ARG A 381 2.35 -5.58 -13.34
N ARG A 382 2.77 -6.08 -14.51
CA ARG A 382 2.74 -7.51 -14.88
C ARG A 382 4.09 -8.21 -14.70
N ASP A 383 5.08 -7.55 -14.10
CA ASP A 383 6.41 -8.13 -13.94
C ASP A 383 6.46 -9.09 -12.75
N LYS A 384 6.94 -10.32 -13.03
CA LYS A 384 7.03 -11.39 -12.04
C LYS A 384 7.92 -11.01 -10.85
N ASP A 385 8.97 -10.23 -11.08
CA ASP A 385 9.90 -9.82 -10.03
C ASP A 385 9.22 -8.96 -8.97
N THR A 386 8.36 -8.01 -9.36
CA THR A 386 7.62 -7.18 -8.40
C THR A 386 6.56 -7.96 -7.67
N ALA A 387 5.84 -8.87 -8.34
CA ALA A 387 4.92 -9.77 -7.67
C ALA A 387 5.64 -10.63 -6.60
N LEU A 388 6.82 -11.18 -6.95
CA LEU A 388 7.66 -11.92 -6.01
C LEU A 388 8.16 -11.05 -4.85
N ARG A 389 8.57 -9.80 -5.11
CA ARG A 389 8.94 -8.84 -4.06
C ARG A 389 7.75 -8.51 -3.17
N ALA A 390 6.56 -8.30 -3.73
CA ALA A 390 5.35 -7.95 -2.98
C ALA A 390 4.91 -9.03 -1.99
N ASN A 391 5.28 -10.30 -2.23
CA ASN A 391 5.01 -11.38 -1.30
C ASN A 391 5.65 -11.17 0.08
N VAL A 392 6.79 -10.47 0.17
CA VAL A 392 7.41 -10.21 1.48
C VAL A 392 6.54 -9.30 2.36
N LEU A 393 5.65 -8.50 1.77
CA LEU A 393 4.72 -7.66 2.51
C LEU A 393 3.73 -8.48 3.34
N PHE A 394 3.44 -9.74 2.99
CA PHE A 394 2.54 -10.60 3.78
C PHE A 394 3.03 -10.77 5.23
N ASP A 395 4.35 -10.70 5.46
CA ASP A 395 4.96 -10.74 6.79
C ASP A 395 4.42 -9.63 7.71
N LEU A 396 3.93 -8.50 7.16
CA LEU A 396 3.45 -7.34 7.90
C LEU A 396 1.94 -7.36 8.22
N ASN A 397 1.15 -8.28 7.65
CA ASN A 397 -0.32 -8.23 7.70
C ASN A 397 -0.91 -8.08 9.10
N ASN A 398 -0.59 -9.02 9.99
CA ASN A 398 -1.16 -9.05 11.33
C ASN A 398 -0.69 -7.86 12.17
N TRP A 399 0.52 -7.37 11.89
CA TRP A 399 1.12 -6.28 12.62
C TRP A 399 0.49 -4.94 12.22
N ILE A 400 0.36 -4.66 10.91
CA ILE A 400 -0.36 -3.46 10.41
C ILE A 400 -1.81 -3.44 10.89
N ALA A 401 -2.52 -4.58 10.82
CA ALA A 401 -3.88 -4.68 11.35
C ALA A 401 -3.95 -4.39 12.87
N THR A 402 -2.89 -4.72 13.62
CA THR A 402 -2.80 -4.40 15.04
C THR A 402 -2.46 -2.94 15.29
N LEU A 403 -1.60 -2.33 14.47
CA LEU A 403 -1.32 -0.89 14.51
C LEU A 403 -2.59 -0.06 14.26
N ARG A 404 -3.35 -0.40 13.21
CA ARG A 404 -4.63 0.26 12.89
C ARG A 404 -5.60 0.25 14.07
N ARG A 405 -5.74 -0.90 14.76
CA ARG A 405 -6.63 -1.03 15.93
C ARG A 405 -6.25 -0.13 17.12
N HIS A 406 -4.99 0.27 17.23
CA HIS A 406 -4.48 1.08 18.34
C HIS A 406 -4.05 2.49 17.88
N ALA A 407 -4.39 2.89 16.64
CA ALA A 407 -3.94 4.14 16.05
C ALA A 407 -4.50 5.35 16.84
N SER A 408 -3.65 5.93 17.69
CA SER A 408 -3.81 7.27 18.25
C SER A 408 -3.07 8.30 17.39
N ALA A 409 -3.25 9.60 17.61
CA ALA A 409 -2.68 10.66 16.75
C ALA A 409 -1.19 10.47 16.37
N GLY A 410 -0.32 10.12 17.33
CA GLY A 410 1.11 9.90 17.05
C GLY A 410 1.41 8.61 16.29
N LEU A 411 0.63 7.54 16.53
CA LEU A 411 0.77 6.27 15.81
C LEU A 411 0.15 6.35 14.41
N ALA A 412 -0.87 7.18 14.22
CA ALA A 412 -1.51 7.43 12.93
C ALA A 412 -0.52 8.02 11.91
N VAL A 413 0.28 9.03 12.28
CA VAL A 413 1.31 9.60 11.39
C VAL A 413 2.29 8.54 10.90
N VAL A 414 2.75 7.67 11.80
CA VAL A 414 3.68 6.60 11.45
C VAL A 414 3.03 5.54 10.58
N LEU A 415 1.78 5.17 10.89
CA LEU A 415 0.99 4.27 10.08
C LEU A 415 0.77 4.84 8.67
N SER A 416 0.40 6.11 8.52
CA SER A 416 0.26 6.77 7.22
C SER A 416 1.56 6.75 6.43
N ARG A 417 2.72 6.97 7.07
CA ARG A 417 4.03 6.87 6.41
C ARG A 417 4.32 5.44 5.91
N LEU A 418 4.01 4.43 6.72
CA LEU A 418 4.16 3.03 6.34
C LEU A 418 3.23 2.66 5.17
N GLU A 419 1.97 3.07 5.23
CA GLU A 419 0.99 2.84 4.16
C GLU A 419 1.39 3.54 2.85
N ASN A 420 1.92 4.77 2.93
CA ASN A 420 2.47 5.48 1.78
C ASN A 420 3.66 4.75 1.16
N ALA A 421 4.64 4.31 1.98
CA ALA A 421 5.81 3.58 1.47
C ALA A 421 5.41 2.25 0.81
N ILE A 422 4.42 1.56 1.38
CA ILE A 422 3.84 0.34 0.81
C ILE A 422 3.18 0.64 -0.54
N PHE A 423 2.37 1.69 -0.61
CA PHE A 423 1.67 2.09 -1.82
C PHE A 423 2.67 2.42 -2.94
N GLU A 424 3.70 3.22 -2.64
CA GLU A 424 4.76 3.59 -3.58
C GLU A 424 5.53 2.35 -4.08
N PHE A 425 5.87 1.43 -3.19
CA PHE A 425 6.48 0.15 -3.58
C PHE A 425 5.56 -0.66 -4.50
N CYS A 426 4.26 -0.74 -4.22
CA CYS A 426 3.32 -1.45 -5.08
C CYS A 426 3.17 -0.79 -6.47
N GLN A 427 3.35 0.52 -6.55
CA GLN A 427 3.27 1.30 -7.79
C GLN A 427 4.53 1.13 -8.66
N HIS A 428 5.73 1.14 -8.06
CA HIS A 428 7.00 1.16 -8.80
C HIS A 428 7.74 -0.19 -8.78
N GLY A 429 7.67 -0.93 -7.68
CA GLY A 429 8.27 -2.25 -7.50
C GLY A 429 9.78 -2.27 -7.33
N ARG A 430 10.45 -1.12 -7.10
CA ARG A 430 11.93 -1.06 -7.05
C ARG A 430 12.45 -1.51 -5.67
N PRO A 431 13.69 -2.05 -5.58
CA PRO A 431 14.30 -2.41 -4.30
C PRO A 431 14.37 -1.24 -3.32
N GLU A 432 14.61 -0.01 -3.80
CA GLU A 432 14.69 1.21 -3.01
C GLU A 432 13.34 1.57 -2.37
N ASP A 433 12.22 1.32 -3.06
CA ASP A 433 10.89 1.52 -2.50
C ASP A 433 10.64 0.51 -1.36
N LEU A 434 11.09 -0.73 -1.53
CA LEU A 434 11.00 -1.75 -0.48
C LEU A 434 11.90 -1.42 0.73
N GLN A 435 13.05 -0.78 0.49
CA GLN A 435 13.87 -0.22 1.56
C GLN A 435 13.13 0.88 2.32
N ASN A 436 12.38 1.75 1.64
CA ASN A 436 11.58 2.77 2.31
C ASN A 436 10.46 2.16 3.18
N VAL A 437 9.87 1.03 2.74
CA VAL A 437 8.95 0.24 3.59
C VAL A 437 9.67 -0.27 4.83
N LEU A 438 10.88 -0.84 4.70
CA LEU A 438 11.67 -1.27 5.86
C LEU A 438 11.96 -0.10 6.81
N ILE A 439 12.41 1.04 6.29
CA ILE A 439 12.71 2.23 7.11
C ILE A 439 11.46 2.67 7.89
N ALA A 440 10.30 2.73 7.23
CA ALA A 440 9.04 3.07 7.89
C ALA A 440 8.66 2.06 9.01
N VAL A 441 8.90 0.76 8.79
CA VAL A 441 8.75 -0.28 9.82
C VAL A 441 9.70 -0.05 10.99
N GLY A 442 10.98 0.24 10.73
CA GLY A 442 11.97 0.51 11.78
C GLY A 442 11.61 1.73 12.64
N HIS A 443 11.16 2.81 12.01
CA HIS A 443 10.67 4.00 12.71
C HIS A 443 9.44 3.70 13.57
N ALA A 444 8.51 2.91 13.04
CA ALA A 444 7.32 2.50 13.76
C ALA A 444 7.67 1.66 14.99
N GLU A 445 8.58 0.69 14.87
CA GLU A 445 9.01 -0.13 15.99
C GLU A 445 9.77 0.66 17.05
N HIS A 446 10.58 1.64 16.63
CA HIS A 446 11.31 2.51 17.55
C HIS A 446 10.35 3.45 18.32
N LEU A 447 9.28 3.94 17.69
CA LEU A 447 8.23 4.68 18.37
C LEU A 447 7.48 3.80 19.37
N LEU A 448 7.11 2.59 18.97
CA LEU A 448 6.39 1.64 19.83
C LEU A 448 7.20 1.27 21.07
N SER A 449 8.51 1.07 20.93
CA SER A 449 9.39 0.70 22.05
C SER A 449 9.36 1.73 23.20
N LYS A 450 9.11 3.00 22.87
CA LYS A 450 8.98 4.11 23.84
C LYS A 450 7.57 4.32 24.36
N SER A 451 6.54 3.85 23.65
CA SER A 451 5.12 4.09 23.95
C SER A 451 4.61 3.35 25.21
N HIS A 452 3.38 3.65 25.64
CA HIS A 452 2.68 2.87 26.66
C HIS A 452 2.17 1.52 26.13
N LEU A 453 1.89 1.43 24.82
CA LEU A 453 1.44 0.20 24.15
C LEU A 453 2.47 -0.94 24.23
N SER A 454 3.75 -0.63 24.40
CA SER A 454 4.76 -1.66 24.70
C SER A 454 4.73 -2.15 26.15
N ARG A 455 4.20 -1.37 27.10
CA ARG A 455 4.07 -1.79 28.51
C ARG A 455 2.88 -2.72 28.69
N ASP A 456 1.80 -2.45 27.96
CA ASP A 456 0.55 -3.19 28.08
C ASP A 456 0.53 -4.47 27.23
N SER A 457 1.57 -4.74 26.43
CA SER A 457 1.67 -5.93 25.59
C SER A 457 1.68 -7.23 26.40
N ASP A 458 2.30 -7.23 27.57
CA ASP A 458 2.40 -8.40 28.45
C ASP A 458 1.04 -8.73 29.09
N ARG A 459 0.15 -7.73 29.18
CA ARG A 459 -1.23 -7.86 29.65
C ARG A 459 -2.22 -8.15 28.51
N GLY A 460 -1.73 -8.32 27.27
CA GLY A 460 -2.54 -8.58 26.09
C GLY A 460 -3.28 -7.37 25.51
N ALA A 461 -3.08 -6.17 26.07
CA ALA A 461 -3.75 -4.94 25.67
C ALA A 461 -2.86 -3.99 24.82
N GLY A 462 -1.61 -4.39 24.55
CA GLY A 462 -0.63 -3.61 23.82
C GLY A 462 -0.10 -4.28 22.55
N ILE A 463 0.94 -3.69 21.95
CA ILE A 463 1.54 -4.16 20.70
C ILE A 463 2.89 -4.83 20.99
N ARG A 464 3.04 -6.08 20.56
CA ARG A 464 4.30 -6.84 20.64
C ARG A 464 5.30 -6.36 19.56
N PRO A 465 6.63 -6.50 19.80
CA PRO A 465 7.65 -6.29 18.78
C PRO A 465 7.36 -7.10 17.52
N LEU A 466 7.73 -6.57 16.35
CA LEU A 466 7.59 -7.30 15.09
C LEU A 466 8.60 -8.45 15.07
N ASP A 467 8.20 -9.66 14.67
CA ASP A 467 9.16 -10.76 14.54
C ASP A 467 8.83 -11.66 13.36
N SER A 468 8.08 -11.17 12.38
CA SER A 468 7.64 -11.95 11.22
C SER A 468 8.48 -11.73 9.97
N LEU A 469 9.41 -10.76 9.96
CA LEU A 469 10.19 -10.44 8.76
C LEU A 469 11.09 -11.62 8.36
N SER A 470 10.81 -12.19 7.20
CA SER A 470 11.58 -13.27 6.59
C SER A 470 12.90 -12.77 5.96
N GLN A 471 13.86 -13.68 5.76
CA GLN A 471 15.11 -13.35 5.07
C GLN A 471 14.92 -12.89 3.62
N SER A 472 13.77 -13.19 3.01
CA SER A 472 13.42 -12.73 1.66
C SER A 472 13.46 -11.21 1.53
N TRP A 473 13.14 -10.46 2.59
CA TRP A 473 13.28 -9.00 2.63
C TRP A 473 14.69 -8.54 2.27
N VAL A 474 15.71 -9.22 2.78
CA VAL A 474 17.13 -8.90 2.51
C VAL A 474 17.47 -9.09 1.03
N ARG A 475 16.95 -10.14 0.41
CA ARG A 475 17.17 -10.41 -1.02
C ARG A 475 16.45 -9.39 -1.89
N HIS A 476 15.20 -9.09 -1.57
CA HIS A 476 14.32 -8.28 -2.42
C HIS A 476 14.55 -6.77 -2.28
N ALA A 477 15.04 -6.30 -1.12
CA ALA A 477 15.38 -4.90 -0.88
C ALA A 477 16.82 -4.54 -1.28
N ASN A 478 17.61 -5.48 -1.79
CA ASN A 478 19.00 -5.25 -2.17
C ASN A 478 19.10 -4.48 -3.51
N ASP A 479 19.35 -3.18 -3.41
CA ASP A 479 19.64 -2.26 -4.53
C ASP A 479 21.10 -2.28 -4.98
N ARG A 480 21.95 -3.10 -4.33
CA ARG A 480 23.41 -3.17 -4.52
C ARG A 480 24.15 -1.88 -4.12
N SER A 481 23.55 -1.01 -3.32
CA SER A 481 24.25 0.13 -2.71
C SER A 481 25.21 -0.33 -1.61
N ALA A 482 26.26 0.45 -1.38
CA ALA A 482 27.16 0.25 -0.25
C ALA A 482 26.41 0.43 1.08
N ALA A 483 25.51 1.41 1.16
CA ALA A 483 24.70 1.67 2.35
C ALA A 483 23.87 0.45 2.77
N PHE A 484 23.19 -0.21 1.82
CA PHE A 484 22.40 -1.41 2.12
C PHE A 484 23.28 -2.60 2.54
N ARG A 485 24.42 -2.81 1.87
CA ARG A 485 25.36 -3.89 2.24
C ARG A 485 25.91 -3.71 3.65
N LEU A 486 26.33 -2.49 4.00
CA LEU A 486 26.83 -2.13 5.33
C LEU A 486 25.73 -2.30 6.40
N ALA A 487 24.52 -1.80 6.13
CA ALA A 487 23.39 -1.93 7.04
C ALA A 487 23.03 -3.39 7.32
N ARG A 488 22.94 -4.21 6.26
CA ARG A 488 22.73 -5.66 6.36
C ARG A 488 23.82 -6.35 7.16
N ALA A 489 25.08 -5.98 6.96
CA ALA A 489 26.20 -6.59 7.67
C ALA A 489 26.10 -6.37 9.18
N VAL A 490 25.82 -5.13 9.62
CA VAL A 490 25.57 -4.82 11.03
C VAL A 490 24.34 -5.53 11.54
N ALA A 491 23.21 -5.41 10.83
CA ALA A 491 21.91 -5.93 11.25
C ALA A 491 21.87 -7.46 11.44
N SER A 492 22.79 -8.18 10.81
CA SER A 492 22.89 -9.63 10.87
C SER A 492 23.95 -10.15 11.87
N ILE A 493 24.50 -9.26 12.71
CA ILE A 493 25.39 -9.66 13.81
C ILE A 493 24.64 -10.56 14.80
N LEU A 494 25.21 -11.75 15.01
CA LEU A 494 24.72 -12.82 15.88
C LEU A 494 25.93 -13.62 16.37
N ASP A 495 26.12 -13.70 17.69
CA ASP A 495 27.14 -14.54 18.31
C ASP A 495 26.46 -15.65 19.11
N GLU A 496 26.24 -16.81 18.48
CA GLU A 496 25.75 -17.99 19.20
C GLU A 496 26.85 -18.54 20.13
N SER A 497 26.52 -18.75 21.41
CA SER A 497 27.28 -19.67 22.26
C SER A 497 27.36 -21.01 21.54
N GLY A 498 28.52 -21.68 21.58
CA GLY A 498 28.75 -22.90 20.79
C GLY A 498 27.66 -23.95 21.01
N ARG A 499 27.48 -24.87 20.05
CA ARG A 499 26.42 -25.91 20.03
C ARG A 499 26.28 -26.76 21.31
N GLU A 500 27.28 -26.75 22.18
CA GLU A 500 27.27 -27.45 23.48
C GLU A 500 26.55 -26.68 24.59
N GLU A 501 26.38 -25.37 24.47
CA GLU A 501 25.68 -24.53 25.46
C GLU A 501 24.26 -24.21 25.00
N LYS A 502 23.27 -24.76 25.69
CA LYS A 502 21.83 -24.54 25.44
C LYS A 502 21.36 -23.08 25.61
N LYS A 503 22.22 -22.15 26.04
CA LYS A 503 21.83 -20.78 26.41
C LYS A 503 22.68 -19.74 25.68
N VAL A 504 22.02 -18.95 24.82
CA VAL A 504 22.62 -17.78 24.15
C VAL A 504 23.11 -16.79 25.22
N ARG A 505 24.41 -16.49 25.23
CA ARG A 505 25.03 -15.61 26.24
C ARG A 505 25.03 -14.12 25.85
N ILE A 506 25.11 -13.82 24.55
CA ILE A 506 24.99 -12.48 23.97
C ILE A 506 24.05 -12.61 22.77
N GLY A 507 23.01 -11.78 22.70
CA GLY A 507 22.01 -11.88 21.66
C GLY A 507 22.44 -11.29 20.32
N THR A 508 21.48 -11.30 19.39
CA THR A 508 21.58 -10.56 18.12
C THR A 508 21.73 -9.07 18.38
N VAL A 509 22.33 -8.33 17.44
CA VAL A 509 22.41 -6.85 17.52
C VAL A 509 21.08 -6.14 17.73
N ARG A 510 19.96 -6.80 17.39
CA ARG A 510 18.61 -6.28 17.64
C ARG A 510 18.40 -5.85 19.09
N GLU A 511 18.95 -6.57 20.08
CA GLU A 511 18.81 -6.19 21.49
C GLU A 511 19.59 -4.92 21.86
N ASN A 512 20.62 -4.58 21.05
CA ASN A 512 21.34 -3.31 21.17
C ASN A 512 20.58 -2.16 20.51
N MET A 513 19.74 -2.46 19.51
CA MET A 513 18.96 -1.51 18.69
C MET A 513 17.52 -1.30 19.16
N PHE A 514 16.93 -2.27 19.84
CA PHE A 514 15.59 -2.25 20.40
C PHE A 514 15.58 -2.91 21.78
N PRO A 515 14.73 -2.44 22.71
CA PRO A 515 14.57 -3.07 24.02
C PRO A 515 13.73 -4.34 23.90
N VAL A 516 14.25 -5.38 23.26
CA VAL A 516 13.59 -6.68 23.06
C VAL A 516 14.29 -7.78 23.86
N ASP A 517 13.56 -8.83 24.21
CA ASP A 517 14.15 -9.98 24.88
C ASP A 517 14.87 -10.92 23.90
N THR A 518 16.05 -11.40 24.31
CA THR A 518 16.94 -12.27 23.53
C THR A 518 16.33 -13.67 23.33
N GLU A 519 15.68 -14.21 24.36
CA GLU A 519 15.09 -15.55 24.34
C GLU A 519 13.68 -15.51 23.73
N ASN A 520 12.93 -14.44 23.98
CA ASN A 520 11.62 -14.19 23.41
C ASN A 520 11.58 -12.90 22.57
N ARG A 521 11.87 -13.02 21.27
CA ARG A 521 11.84 -11.92 20.29
C ARG A 521 10.49 -11.21 20.14
N THR A 522 9.42 -11.74 20.73
CA THR A 522 8.07 -11.14 20.74
C THR A 522 7.73 -10.42 22.05
N ALA A 523 8.71 -10.22 22.94
CA ALA A 523 8.55 -9.51 24.21
C ALA A 523 9.46 -8.27 24.27
N TRP A 524 8.94 -7.19 24.87
CA TRP A 524 9.72 -6.00 25.19
C TRP A 524 10.51 -6.22 26.49
N LYS A 525 11.76 -5.74 26.55
CA LYS A 525 12.67 -5.79 27.71
C LYS A 525 13.31 -4.42 27.94
N ARG A 526 12.55 -3.51 28.56
CA ARG A 526 12.89 -2.09 28.66
C ARG A 526 14.03 -1.78 29.64
N ASP A 527 14.20 -2.60 30.65
CA ASP A 527 15.26 -2.43 31.66
C ASP A 527 16.59 -3.11 31.26
N SER A 528 16.73 -3.48 29.98
CA SER A 528 17.95 -4.11 29.47
C SER A 528 19.05 -3.08 29.26
N ASN A 529 20.17 -3.25 29.96
CA ASN A 529 21.39 -2.49 29.71
C ASN A 529 22.03 -2.80 28.34
N ALA A 530 21.55 -3.82 27.62
CA ALA A 530 22.02 -4.14 26.28
C ALA A 530 21.53 -3.13 25.23
N PHE A 531 20.35 -2.53 25.44
CA PHE A 531 19.76 -1.54 24.53
C PHE A 531 20.46 -0.18 24.68
N VAL A 532 21.15 0.25 23.62
CA VAL A 532 22.00 1.46 23.62
C VAL A 532 21.71 2.41 22.45
N TRP A 533 20.86 2.01 21.51
CA TRP A 533 20.53 2.81 20.34
C TRP A 533 19.50 3.89 20.65
N THR A 534 19.90 5.15 20.48
CA THR A 534 19.09 6.34 20.81
C THR A 534 18.71 7.14 19.55
N ALA A 535 17.96 8.23 19.71
CA ALA A 535 17.60 9.12 18.60
C ALA A 535 18.73 10.11 18.21
N GLY A 536 19.95 9.91 18.71
CA GLY A 536 21.11 10.76 18.43
C GLY A 536 21.84 10.40 17.13
N ASP A 537 23.08 10.90 17.03
CA ASP A 537 23.95 10.71 15.87
C ASP A 537 24.20 9.21 15.54
N PRO A 538 24.07 8.80 14.27
CA PRO A 538 24.32 7.42 13.83
C PRO A 538 25.70 6.87 14.16
N LEU A 539 26.77 7.68 14.08
CA LEU A 539 28.13 7.22 14.37
C LEU A 539 28.29 6.92 15.86
N ASP A 540 27.75 7.78 16.72
CA ASP A 540 27.73 7.56 18.16
C ASP A 540 26.91 6.32 18.54
N ASN A 541 25.77 6.10 17.89
CA ASN A 541 24.94 4.90 18.10
C ASN A 541 25.69 3.61 17.70
N MET A 542 26.34 3.58 16.53
CA MET A 542 27.14 2.44 16.10
C MET A 542 28.31 2.17 17.06
N LEU A 543 28.99 3.23 17.51
CA LEU A 543 30.05 3.10 18.50
C LEU A 543 29.52 2.56 19.85
N ALA A 544 28.36 3.04 20.31
CA ALA A 544 27.74 2.58 21.55
C ALA A 544 27.40 1.08 21.48
N VAL A 545 26.88 0.60 20.33
CA VAL A 545 26.65 -0.83 20.08
C VAL A 545 27.96 -1.60 20.18
N LEU A 546 29.02 -1.16 19.49
CA LEU A 546 30.31 -1.83 19.52
C LEU A 546 30.89 -1.91 20.95
N GLN A 547 30.86 -0.80 21.69
CA GLN A 547 31.32 -0.73 23.08
C GLN A 547 30.53 -1.69 23.98
N ARG A 548 29.20 -1.70 23.83
CA ARG A 548 28.32 -2.56 24.63
C ARG A 548 28.61 -4.03 24.39
N ARG A 549 28.74 -4.44 23.13
CA ARG A 549 29.07 -5.83 22.78
C ARG A 549 30.46 -6.23 23.28
N CYS A 550 31.47 -5.37 23.14
CA CYS A 550 32.80 -5.63 23.69
C CYS A 550 32.79 -5.79 25.23
N LEU A 551 31.97 -5.00 25.93
CA LEU A 551 31.79 -5.12 27.37
C LEU A 551 31.13 -6.46 27.74
N GLU A 552 30.05 -6.84 27.05
CA GLU A 552 29.35 -8.12 27.28
C GLU A 552 30.25 -9.32 27.00
N GLY A 553 31.04 -9.28 25.92
CA GLY A 553 32.05 -10.31 25.63
C GLY A 553 33.07 -10.47 26.75
N ARG A 554 33.58 -9.35 27.30
CA ARG A 554 34.50 -9.36 28.44
C ARG A 554 33.85 -9.90 29.72
N MET A 555 32.58 -9.58 29.97
CA MET A 555 31.84 -10.14 31.11
C MET A 555 31.69 -11.67 31.00
N GLN A 556 31.72 -12.22 29.78
CA GLN A 556 31.73 -13.66 29.50
C GLN A 556 33.15 -14.25 29.38
N ASN A 557 34.20 -13.47 29.67
CA ASN A 557 35.61 -13.84 29.52
C ASN A 557 35.98 -14.26 28.09
N TRP A 558 35.38 -13.64 27.06
CA TRP A 558 35.73 -13.89 25.67
C TRP A 558 36.97 -13.07 25.26
N GLY A 559 37.92 -13.74 24.60
CA GLY A 559 39.11 -13.11 24.01
C GLY A 559 38.85 -12.40 22.68
N TYR A 560 37.68 -12.62 22.07
CA TYR A 560 37.29 -12.07 20.76
C TYR A 560 36.16 -11.05 20.90
N ALA A 561 35.94 -10.26 19.84
CA ALA A 561 34.83 -9.32 19.76
C ALA A 561 33.53 -10.04 19.34
N PRO A 562 32.39 -9.82 20.01
CA PRO A 562 31.09 -10.36 19.58
C PRO A 562 30.58 -9.64 18.32
N LEU A 563 31.17 -9.96 17.17
CA LEU A 563 30.89 -9.33 15.87
C LEU A 563 30.68 -10.37 14.75
N SER A 564 30.43 -11.63 15.12
CA SER A 564 30.09 -12.66 14.13
C SER A 564 28.79 -12.30 13.44
N SER A 565 28.66 -12.58 12.14
CA SER A 565 27.52 -12.12 11.35
C SER A 565 27.19 -13.06 10.19
N ALA A 566 25.92 -13.11 9.80
CA ALA A 566 25.49 -13.85 8.61
C ALA A 566 25.89 -13.15 7.30
N TYR A 567 26.16 -11.84 7.33
CA TYR A 567 26.65 -11.10 6.18
C TYR A 567 27.84 -10.22 6.56
N SER A 568 28.87 -10.24 5.73
CA SER A 568 30.03 -9.35 5.83
C SER A 568 29.86 -8.10 4.98
N ALA A 569 30.53 -7.03 5.40
CA ALA A 569 30.85 -5.87 4.58
C ALA A 569 32.12 -6.16 3.75
N SER A 570 32.23 -5.53 2.57
CA SER A 570 33.48 -5.54 1.81
C SER A 570 34.40 -4.41 2.27
N LEU A 571 35.71 -4.57 2.13
CA LEU A 571 36.69 -3.52 2.39
C LEU A 571 36.49 -2.30 1.49
N THR A 572 35.94 -2.49 0.28
CA THR A 572 35.54 -1.39 -0.60
C THR A 572 34.40 -0.56 0.01
N ASP A 573 33.39 -1.22 0.60
CA ASP A 573 32.30 -0.51 1.29
C ASP A 573 32.80 0.23 2.54
N ILE A 574 33.77 -0.34 3.26
CA ILE A 574 34.41 0.32 4.40
C ILE A 574 35.11 1.60 3.97
N VAL A 575 35.91 1.56 2.90
CA VAL A 575 36.60 2.75 2.38
C VAL A 575 35.60 3.83 1.99
N ALA A 576 34.55 3.47 1.25
CA ALA A 576 33.48 4.41 0.88
C ALA A 576 32.82 5.05 2.13
N PHE A 577 32.59 4.28 3.19
CA PHE A 577 32.06 4.81 4.45
C PHE A 577 33.02 5.77 5.16
N LEU A 578 34.31 5.43 5.19
CA LEU A 578 35.36 6.25 5.81
C LEU A 578 35.56 7.58 5.06
N ASN A 579 35.50 7.54 3.72
CA ASN A 579 35.67 8.71 2.85
C ASN A 579 34.46 9.66 2.86
N GLY A 580 33.31 9.21 3.38
CA GLY A 580 32.08 10.01 3.40
C GLY A 580 31.15 9.78 2.22
N ASP A 581 31.48 8.85 1.32
CA ASP A 581 30.66 8.48 0.16
C ASP A 581 29.37 7.74 0.56
N VAL A 582 29.34 7.21 1.79
CA VAL A 582 28.14 6.61 2.40
C VAL A 582 27.66 7.45 3.58
N GLU A 583 26.40 7.87 3.52
CA GLU A 583 25.75 8.60 4.60
C GLU A 583 25.45 7.69 5.80
N PRO A 584 25.97 8.01 7.01
CA PRO A 584 25.74 7.20 8.20
C PRO A 584 24.27 7.04 8.58
N GLN A 585 23.45 8.08 8.35
CA GLN A 585 22.02 8.05 8.63
C GLN A 585 21.30 7.00 7.78
N ARG A 586 21.62 6.90 6.48
CA ARG A 586 21.04 5.88 5.61
C ARG A 586 21.38 4.46 6.07
N VAL A 587 22.60 4.22 6.53
CA VAL A 587 23.00 2.91 7.08
C VAL A 587 22.22 2.60 8.36
N ALA A 588 22.08 3.58 9.26
CA ALA A 588 21.31 3.45 10.49
C ALA A 588 19.83 3.14 10.24
N ASP A 589 19.18 3.92 9.37
CA ASP A 589 17.75 3.76 9.04
C ASP A 589 17.43 2.40 8.43
N LEU A 590 18.37 1.84 7.66
CA LEU A 590 18.26 0.49 7.10
C LEU A 590 18.62 -0.60 8.11
N ALA A 591 19.61 -0.39 8.97
CA ALA A 591 20.09 -1.40 9.91
C ALA A 591 19.03 -1.74 10.97
N LEU A 592 18.28 -0.73 11.44
CA LEU A 592 17.18 -0.90 12.40
C LEU A 592 16.18 -1.98 11.94
N PRO A 593 15.44 -1.81 10.82
CA PRO A 593 14.47 -2.79 10.39
C PRO A 593 15.10 -4.11 9.91
N LEU A 594 16.31 -4.07 9.36
CA LEU A 594 17.03 -5.29 8.99
C LEU A 594 17.41 -6.13 10.22
N SER A 595 17.56 -5.55 11.41
CA SER A 595 17.86 -6.30 12.65
C SER A 595 16.66 -7.14 13.13
N ILE A 596 15.45 -6.81 12.67
CA ILE A 596 14.23 -7.56 12.95
C ILE A 596 14.17 -8.86 12.13
N VAL A 597 14.79 -8.87 10.95
CA VAL A 597 14.77 -10.00 10.01
C VAL A 597 15.30 -11.27 10.68
N ARG A 598 14.59 -12.38 10.44
CA ARG A 598 15.06 -13.71 10.85
C ARG A 598 16.01 -14.27 9.80
N TYR A 599 17.30 -14.09 10.05
CA TYR A 599 18.37 -14.68 9.24
C TYR A 599 18.39 -16.19 9.42
N ARG A 600 18.09 -16.94 8.36
CA ARG A 600 18.43 -18.37 8.27
C ARG A 600 19.78 -18.43 7.54
N TYR A 601 20.81 -18.99 8.16
CA TYR A 601 22.22 -19.01 7.69
C TYR A 601 22.42 -18.83 6.17
N PRO A 602 23.35 -17.94 5.77
CA PRO A 602 24.40 -18.44 4.89
C PRO A 602 25.79 -17.86 5.19
N ILE A 603 26.83 -18.66 4.92
CA ILE A 603 28.22 -18.23 4.82
C ILE A 603 28.38 -17.65 3.42
N ASN A 604 28.29 -16.34 3.25
CA ASN A 604 28.69 -15.71 2.00
C ASN A 604 30.20 -15.41 2.08
N ARG A 605 31.00 -16.16 1.30
CA ARG A 605 32.45 -15.92 1.15
C ARG A 605 32.66 -15.13 -0.13
N GLY A 606 32.81 -13.82 -0.02
CA GLY A 606 33.34 -13.02 -1.12
C GLY A 606 34.85 -13.24 -1.22
N ILE A 607 35.42 -13.16 -2.42
CA ILE A 607 36.85 -12.85 -2.54
C ILE A 607 36.93 -11.34 -2.40
N ASP A 608 37.64 -10.87 -1.38
CA ASP A 608 37.83 -9.44 -1.14
C ASP A 608 39.33 -9.14 -1.14
N HIS A 609 39.71 -8.07 -1.84
CA HIS A 609 41.08 -7.57 -1.87
C HIS A 609 41.09 -6.21 -1.18
N ALA A 610 42.09 -5.96 -0.32
CA ALA A 610 42.21 -4.68 0.36
C ALA A 610 42.45 -3.56 -0.67
N PRO A 611 41.57 -2.54 -0.75
CA PRO A 611 41.79 -1.38 -1.61
C PRO A 611 43.09 -0.66 -1.28
N SER A 612 43.73 -0.05 -2.28
CA SER A 612 45.01 0.65 -2.12
C SER A 612 44.93 1.85 -1.18
N ASP A 613 43.76 2.46 -1.05
CA ASP A 613 43.44 3.62 -0.23
C ASP A 613 42.90 3.26 1.17
N LEU A 614 42.80 1.97 1.51
CA LEU A 614 42.35 1.55 2.84
C LEU A 614 43.29 2.08 3.94
N PRO A 615 42.81 2.82 4.94
CA PRO A 615 43.74 3.39 5.90
C PRO A 615 44.42 2.36 6.82
N ALA A 616 45.71 2.53 7.07
CA ALA A 616 46.48 1.67 7.98
C ALA A 616 45.88 1.66 9.39
N ALA A 617 45.38 2.82 9.85
CA ALA A 617 44.68 2.93 11.13
C ALA A 617 43.49 1.98 11.25
N TYR A 618 42.63 1.91 10.23
CA TYR A 618 41.50 0.99 10.22
C TYR A 618 41.98 -0.46 10.27
N ALA A 619 42.93 -0.83 9.42
CA ALA A 619 43.41 -2.20 9.31
C ALA A 619 44.00 -2.71 10.65
N VAL A 620 44.87 -1.93 11.27
CA VAL A 620 45.48 -2.27 12.58
C VAL A 620 44.43 -2.36 13.69
N MET A 621 43.52 -1.40 13.79
CA MET A 621 42.50 -1.39 14.84
C MET A 621 41.52 -2.57 14.67
N LYS A 622 41.07 -2.85 13.44
CA LYS A 622 40.13 -3.95 13.17
C LYS A 622 40.72 -5.31 13.52
N MET A 623 42.03 -5.51 13.33
CA MET A 623 42.73 -6.74 13.76
C MET A 623 42.70 -6.96 15.28
N THR A 624 42.40 -5.94 16.09
CA THR A 624 42.23 -6.08 17.54
C THR A 624 40.77 -6.26 17.97
N LEU A 625 39.84 -6.40 17.01
CA LEU A 625 38.41 -6.61 17.22
C LEU A 625 37.89 -7.77 16.34
N LEU A 626 38.68 -8.83 16.23
CA LEU A 626 38.30 -10.00 15.42
C LEU A 626 37.14 -10.78 16.07
N PRO A 627 36.19 -11.29 15.27
CA PRO A 627 35.12 -12.15 15.76
C PRO A 627 35.62 -13.56 16.07
N LYS A 628 34.74 -14.38 16.66
CA LYS A 628 35.02 -15.79 16.92
C LYS A 628 35.19 -16.55 15.60
N ASN A 629 36.35 -17.15 15.37
CA ASN A 629 36.54 -17.99 14.20
C ASN A 629 35.92 -19.38 14.45
N THR A 630 34.83 -19.71 13.74
CA THR A 630 34.08 -20.97 13.95
C THR A 630 34.76 -22.20 13.36
N LEU A 631 35.86 -22.04 12.63
CA LEU A 631 36.56 -23.14 11.96
C LEU A 631 37.83 -23.61 12.67
N PHE A 632 38.43 -22.82 13.56
CA PHE A 632 39.65 -23.21 14.28
C PHE A 632 39.69 -22.55 15.66
N PRO A 633 39.63 -23.32 16.77
CA PRO A 633 39.84 -22.76 18.09
C PRO A 633 41.33 -22.48 18.28
N LYS A 634 41.80 -21.35 17.71
CA LYS A 634 43.00 -20.54 18.01
C LYS A 634 42.99 -19.31 17.08
N ASN A 635 43.01 -18.11 17.63
CA ASN A 635 42.24 -16.94 17.12
C ASN A 635 42.91 -16.07 16.02
N PHE A 636 43.33 -16.68 14.90
CA PHE A 636 43.48 -16.07 13.54
C PHE A 636 44.46 -16.95 12.76
N VAL A 637 44.06 -17.45 11.59
CA VAL A 637 44.93 -18.21 10.68
C VAL A 637 44.91 -17.52 9.33
N CYS A 638 45.96 -16.75 9.04
CA CYS A 638 46.20 -16.29 7.68
C CYS A 638 47.11 -17.29 6.97
N ARG A 639 46.66 -17.79 5.81
CA ARG A 639 47.38 -18.80 5.02
C ARG A 639 48.83 -18.40 4.69
N GLU A 640 49.13 -17.11 4.68
CA GLU A 640 50.48 -16.60 4.43
C GLU A 640 51.40 -16.57 5.66
N PHE A 641 50.84 -16.57 6.87
CA PHE A 641 51.60 -16.41 8.12
C PHE A 641 51.81 -17.73 8.86
N ASN A 642 51.13 -18.81 8.46
CA ASN A 642 51.34 -20.20 8.90
C ASN A 642 51.48 -20.42 10.42
N ALA A 643 50.89 -19.55 11.24
CA ALA A 643 50.95 -19.59 12.69
C ALA A 643 49.59 -19.22 13.29
N GLU A 644 49.11 -20.05 14.21
CA GLU A 644 47.95 -19.77 15.06
C GLU A 644 48.33 -18.68 16.08
N THR A 645 47.74 -17.49 15.97
CA THR A 645 48.03 -16.36 16.86
C THR A 645 46.78 -15.92 17.62
N ASP A 646 46.86 -15.77 18.94
CA ASP A 646 45.76 -15.24 19.75
C ASP A 646 45.84 -13.71 19.88
N ILE A 647 44.92 -13.01 19.22
CA ILE A 647 44.76 -11.55 19.38
C ILE A 647 43.57 -11.28 20.29
N TRP A 648 43.86 -10.83 21.52
CA TRP A 648 42.82 -10.45 22.48
C TRP A 648 42.18 -9.11 22.11
N MET A 649 40.86 -9.05 22.25
CA MET A 649 40.07 -7.86 21.96
C MET A 649 40.51 -6.61 22.76
N GLU A 650 40.67 -5.46 22.08
CA GLU A 650 41.12 -4.19 22.66
C GLU A 650 40.16 -2.99 22.44
N PRO A 651 39.06 -2.88 23.20
CA PRO A 651 38.11 -1.78 23.11
C PRO A 651 38.58 -0.44 23.70
N ARG A 652 39.72 -0.33 24.40
CA ARG A 652 40.14 0.95 25.00
C ARG A 652 40.36 2.06 23.96
N MET A 653 40.71 1.68 22.73
CA MET A 653 40.86 2.61 21.62
C MET A 653 39.54 3.29 21.21
N LEU A 654 38.38 2.70 21.52
CA LEU A 654 37.08 3.19 21.08
C LEU A 654 36.70 4.54 21.70
N SER A 655 36.99 4.76 22.98
CA SER A 655 36.75 6.05 23.63
C SER A 655 37.70 7.14 23.13
N MET A 656 38.92 6.77 22.73
CA MET A 656 39.90 7.69 22.13
C MET A 656 39.46 8.13 20.73
N LEU A 657 38.98 7.19 19.91
CA LEU A 657 38.41 7.47 18.59
C LEU A 657 37.21 8.42 18.67
N ARG A 658 36.31 8.22 19.66
CA ARG A 658 35.18 9.12 19.91
C ARG A 658 35.63 10.56 20.19
N ALA A 659 36.76 10.72 20.88
CA ALA A 659 37.34 12.02 21.20
C ALA A 659 38.22 12.59 20.06
N GLY A 660 38.26 11.94 18.88
CA GLY A 660 39.11 12.36 17.75
C GLY A 660 40.61 12.09 17.93
N ARG A 661 41.00 11.34 18.97
CA ARG A 661 42.40 10.99 19.29
C ARG A 661 42.84 9.73 18.53
N VAL A 662 42.92 9.84 17.20
CA VAL A 662 43.20 8.71 16.29
C VAL A 662 44.59 8.13 16.53
N ASP A 663 45.61 8.98 16.72
CA ASP A 663 46.98 8.53 16.99
C ASP A 663 47.10 7.68 18.27
N ASP A 664 46.42 8.10 19.34
CA ASP A 664 46.47 7.40 20.62
C ASP A 664 45.75 6.06 20.53
N ALA A 665 44.59 6.03 19.86
CA ALA A 665 43.88 4.81 19.54
C ALA A 665 44.77 3.83 18.74
N TYR A 666 45.49 4.35 17.74
CA TYR A 666 46.36 3.55 16.87
C TYR A 666 47.53 2.94 17.65
N ARG A 667 48.18 3.73 18.51
CA ARG A 667 49.27 3.24 19.37
C ARG A 667 48.79 2.15 20.32
N VAL A 668 47.58 2.25 20.86
CA VAL A 668 47.00 1.19 21.71
C VAL A 668 46.80 -0.10 20.92
N ALA A 669 46.26 -0.02 19.71
CA ALA A 669 46.10 -1.18 18.84
C ALA A 669 47.44 -1.82 18.44
N CYS A 670 48.44 -1.00 18.08
CA CYS A 670 49.80 -1.48 17.79
C CYS A 670 50.44 -2.23 18.97
N ARG A 671 50.30 -1.70 20.20
CA ARG A 671 50.80 -2.38 21.41
C ARG A 671 50.11 -3.73 21.63
N ARG A 672 48.81 -3.83 21.34
CA ARG A 672 48.07 -5.10 21.43
C ARG A 672 48.60 -6.12 20.43
N LEU A 673 48.79 -5.73 19.16
CA LEU A 673 49.34 -6.63 18.15
C LEU A 673 50.76 -7.09 18.51
N LYS A 674 51.63 -6.18 18.97
CA LYS A 674 53.00 -6.50 19.43
C LYS A 674 52.97 -7.48 20.62
N ALA A 675 52.04 -7.32 21.55
CA ALA A 675 51.86 -8.25 22.68
C ALA A 675 51.39 -9.64 22.24
N SER A 676 50.73 -9.75 21.08
CA SER A 676 50.37 -11.01 20.43
C SER A 676 51.45 -11.53 19.46
N GLY A 677 52.65 -10.94 19.45
CA GLY A 677 53.76 -11.38 18.59
C GLY A 677 53.71 -10.87 17.14
N LEU A 678 52.78 -9.97 16.81
CA LEU A 678 52.60 -9.42 15.47
C LEU A 678 53.19 -8.01 15.37
N GLN A 679 54.08 -7.78 14.40
CA GLN A 679 54.70 -6.47 14.18
C GLN A 679 53.90 -5.66 13.15
N PRO A 680 53.32 -4.51 13.51
CA PRO A 680 52.67 -3.61 12.55
C PRO A 680 53.63 -3.15 11.45
N LEU A 681 53.13 -2.98 10.22
CA LEU A 681 53.92 -2.53 9.07
C LEU A 681 54.47 -1.10 9.29
N SER A 682 53.62 -0.22 9.81
CA SER A 682 53.89 1.19 10.14
C SER A 682 53.60 1.47 11.62
N ASP A 683 54.46 2.25 12.28
CA ASP A 683 54.18 2.80 13.62
C ASP A 683 53.36 4.10 13.56
N GLU A 684 53.09 4.62 12.36
CA GLU A 684 52.22 5.78 12.11
C GLU A 684 50.86 5.36 11.52
N PRO A 685 49.75 6.03 11.91
CA PRO A 685 48.40 5.68 11.47
C PRO A 685 48.11 5.98 9.99
N GLY A 686 48.95 6.82 9.35
CA GLY A 686 48.79 7.21 7.95
C GLY A 686 47.56 8.10 7.68
N ILE A 687 47.01 8.74 8.71
CA ILE A 687 45.85 9.64 8.64
C ILE A 687 46.04 10.78 9.65
N ALA A 688 45.64 12.00 9.28
CA ALA A 688 45.55 13.14 10.21
C ALA A 688 44.46 12.95 11.28
N ASN A 689 44.69 13.48 12.49
CA ASN A 689 43.67 13.52 13.55
C ASN A 689 42.48 14.41 13.15
N GLY A 690 41.28 14.01 13.58
CA GLY A 690 40.06 14.78 13.37
C GLY A 690 38.87 14.13 14.07
N SER A 691 38.00 14.94 14.67
CA SER A 691 36.84 14.45 15.44
C SER A 691 35.88 13.62 14.57
N GLU A 692 35.56 14.10 13.37
CA GLU A 692 34.67 13.40 12.43
C GLU A 692 35.27 12.07 11.95
N LEU A 693 36.54 12.09 11.56
CA LEU A 693 37.25 10.92 11.08
C LEU A 693 37.44 9.87 12.16
N GLY A 694 37.73 10.29 13.40
CA GLY A 694 37.79 9.40 14.57
C GLY A 694 36.44 8.71 14.83
N ARG A 695 35.33 9.45 14.76
CA ARG A 695 33.98 8.89 14.90
C ARG A 695 33.62 7.92 13.77
N ARG A 696 33.95 8.25 12.52
CA ARG A 696 33.78 7.34 11.36
C ARG A 696 34.61 6.08 11.48
N LEU A 697 35.87 6.19 11.88
CA LEU A 697 36.73 5.03 12.17
C LEU A 697 36.14 4.15 13.28
N ALA A 698 35.69 4.75 14.38
CA ALA A 698 35.02 4.02 15.46
C ALA A 698 33.78 3.27 14.99
N ALA A 699 32.90 3.92 14.23
CA ALA A 699 31.70 3.30 13.68
C ALA A 699 32.05 2.20 12.67
N ALA A 700 33.07 2.40 11.82
CA ALA A 700 33.49 1.44 10.82
C ALA A 700 34.00 0.11 11.42
N LEU A 701 34.51 0.14 12.66
CA LEU A 701 34.95 -1.06 13.37
C LEU A 701 33.80 -2.00 13.75
N LEU A 702 32.55 -1.51 13.78
CA LEU A 702 31.36 -2.33 14.02
C LEU A 702 31.05 -3.26 12.85
N PHE A 703 31.38 -2.86 11.61
CA PHE A 703 31.03 -3.63 10.42
C PHE A 703 31.72 -5.01 10.44
N PRO A 704 30.97 -6.12 10.40
CA PRO A 704 31.54 -7.45 10.31
C PRO A 704 32.24 -7.66 8.97
N LEU A 705 33.39 -8.33 9.00
CA LEU A 705 34.17 -8.70 7.81
C LEU A 705 34.26 -10.23 7.72
N ASP A 706 34.44 -10.75 6.51
CA ASP A 706 34.71 -12.18 6.33
C ASP A 706 36.19 -12.52 6.53
N GLU A 707 36.51 -13.82 6.51
CA GLU A 707 37.87 -14.33 6.69
C GLU A 707 38.85 -13.79 5.64
N ASN A 708 38.40 -13.59 4.39
CA ASN A 708 39.25 -13.11 3.30
C ASN A 708 39.61 -11.63 3.51
N ALA A 709 38.63 -10.81 3.88
CA ALA A 709 38.85 -9.42 4.25
C ALA A 709 39.81 -9.31 5.45
N HIS A 710 39.66 -10.13 6.49
CA HIS A 710 40.62 -10.14 7.61
C HIS A 710 42.04 -10.54 7.17
N CYS A 711 42.20 -11.50 6.24
CA CYS A 711 43.50 -11.84 5.67
C CYS A 711 44.11 -10.67 4.88
N ALA A 712 43.31 -9.98 4.09
CA ALA A 712 43.75 -8.80 3.33
C ALA A 712 44.15 -7.64 4.26
N LEU A 713 43.44 -7.45 5.38
CA LEU A 713 43.83 -6.50 6.42
C LEU A 713 45.18 -6.89 7.04
N ALA A 714 45.39 -8.16 7.36
CA ALA A 714 46.65 -8.62 7.94
C ALA A 714 47.84 -8.39 6.99
N GLN A 715 47.69 -8.67 5.69
CA GLN A 715 48.72 -8.38 4.67
C GLN A 715 49.08 -6.89 4.62
N ARG A 716 48.10 -6.01 4.82
CA ARG A 716 48.30 -4.56 4.79
C ARG A 716 48.83 -4.00 6.12
N ALA A 717 48.48 -4.62 7.24
CA ALA A 717 48.75 -4.11 8.58
C ALA A 717 49.98 -4.71 9.25
N ILE A 718 50.39 -5.93 8.89
CA ILE A 718 51.39 -6.73 9.63
C ILE A 718 52.60 -7.05 8.74
N ARG A 719 53.81 -6.93 9.29
CA ARG A 719 55.05 -7.34 8.62
C ARG A 719 55.09 -8.85 8.46
N LYS A 720 55.41 -9.33 7.25
CA LYS A 720 55.65 -10.76 7.02
C LYS A 720 56.84 -11.23 7.88
N PRO A 721 56.73 -12.38 8.58
CA PRO A 721 57.87 -12.95 9.27
C PRO A 721 58.96 -13.26 8.25
N HIS A 722 60.22 -12.91 8.57
CA HIS A 722 61.36 -13.32 7.76
C HIS A 722 61.39 -14.86 7.71
N GLN A 723 61.15 -15.44 6.53
CA GLN A 723 61.58 -16.81 6.29
C GLN A 723 63.11 -16.78 6.22
N PRO A 724 63.84 -17.53 7.07
CA PRO A 724 65.28 -17.65 6.89
C PRO A 724 65.51 -18.26 5.50
N GLU A 725 66.31 -17.59 4.68
CA GLU A 725 66.81 -18.15 3.43
C GLU A 725 67.41 -19.52 3.76
N THR A 726 66.81 -20.58 3.22
CA THR A 726 67.50 -21.86 3.12
C THR A 726 68.75 -21.61 2.30
N GLN A 727 69.87 -21.44 2.99
CA GLN A 727 71.20 -21.53 2.39
C GLN A 727 71.30 -22.92 1.77
N ASN A 728 71.11 -23.01 0.46
CA ASN A 728 71.56 -24.15 -0.31
C ASN A 728 73.06 -24.26 -0.11
N SER A 729 73.48 -25.35 0.55
CA SER A 729 74.82 -25.92 0.42
C SER A 729 74.68 -27.27 -0.28
#